data_AF-A0A1S9D489-F1
#
_entry.id   AF-A0A1S9D489-F1
#
_cell.length_a   1.000
_cell.length_b   1.000
_cell.length_c   1.000
_cell.angle_alpha   90.00
_cell.angle_beta   90.00
_cell.angle_gamma   90.00
#
_symmetry.space_group_name_H-M   'P 1'
#
loop_
_entity.id
_entity.type
_entity.pdbx_description
1 polymer ?
#
loop_
_entity_poly.entity_id
_entity_poly.type
_entity_poly.pdbx_seq_one_letter_code
_entity_poly.pdbx_strand_id
1 'polypeptide(L)'
;MILCPRFQLFEIEDQSWCPRWLILFIQTYLTTLWNRRIPRVLRRSAAEVAAAVIIDNLPDFSTYTFVDLCAGAGGPIPTIEKVLNEECSTNSYIDRQSEEGLRDQNHLGPIKFILADLIPCQKGWEKLALQENIICVPKEVDVTQRGGVDVTTLEGVDGITLAGALDNRRECRMFNISFHHFDDDSARNVLANAMESTQAFIIFEFLQRDLTTLWFCCVTTVSILPLLHTLLVYWGSPVHLLFTLIPIAPAALAIDGFMSMLRTRTPEEIDRLIKQPNPLSGKWHFQHGSARILWPWHLHWYIGFPLIIHILQLIHAFLPVVFGLHWDPSRSISPKRVVGYYADWTVYKGFAPALLDAESFTHINYAFADVNPFNGTVNFFDRYAAIQKAFPDDDESRAGNNAYGCVKQLFLLKKKYRHLKIMLSIGGWTLSGNITHPASTDQGRKEFAASAVKILQDLGFDGIDVDWEYPIEGTQPNDMVQLLAEIRSALDANSKAHAAGKHFELTVASPAGPEKYTKMNLREMDQYVDWWNLMTYDYSGSWDELARHQANLYRSTCKPQTTAYDTASAVKYYESQGVSPSKIVLGMPLYARRFNNTSGLGRVFKNDGPPDAFVVPYKDLPVRGGNVHNLQQPVASYLYDPATKSLLSYDTPSIARKKARYILQEGLGGAMFWEASGDRTDEDSLVRIVVDALGGSSKLDRKENTLDYPASSYLNVREQFN
;
A
#
# COMPACT_ATOMS: atom_id res chain seq x y z
N MET A 1 8.40 15.49 -23.76
CA MET A 1 8.75 16.89 -24.10
C MET A 1 7.66 17.41 -25.02
N ILE A 2 7.05 18.55 -24.69
CA ILE A 2 6.02 19.17 -25.54
C ILE A 2 6.69 19.79 -26.77
N LEU A 3 6.18 19.47 -27.95
CA LEU A 3 6.75 19.85 -29.25
C LEU A 3 6.31 21.25 -29.70
N CYS A 4 5.09 21.66 -29.34
CA CYS A 4 4.48 22.90 -29.81
C CYS A 4 3.41 23.43 -28.84
N PRO A 5 3.04 24.72 -28.93
CA PRO A 5 1.86 25.25 -28.25
C PRO A 5 0.56 24.64 -28.79
N ARG A 6 -0.53 24.83 -28.06
CA ARG A 6 -1.87 24.45 -28.53
C ARG A 6 -2.26 25.23 -29.77
N PHE A 7 -2.85 24.56 -30.76
CA PHE A 7 -3.49 25.21 -31.91
C PHE A 7 -5.00 24.95 -31.88
N GLN A 8 -5.78 25.96 -32.25
CA GLN A 8 -7.20 25.80 -32.53
C GLN A 8 -7.33 25.47 -34.03
N LEU A 9 -7.46 24.19 -34.35
CA LEU A 9 -7.62 23.69 -35.71
C LEU A 9 -8.98 22.99 -35.84
N PHE A 10 -9.44 22.85 -37.09
CA PHE A 10 -10.69 22.15 -37.39
C PHE A 10 -10.43 20.66 -37.59
N GLU A 11 -11.24 19.81 -36.98
CA GLU A 11 -11.36 18.41 -37.34
C GLU A 11 -12.45 18.23 -38.39
N ILE A 12 -12.27 17.25 -39.26
CA ILE A 12 -13.21 16.89 -40.32
C ILE A 12 -14.54 16.47 -39.69
N GLU A 13 -14.52 15.67 -38.62
CA GLU A 13 -15.75 15.22 -37.96
C GLU A 13 -16.55 16.34 -37.27
N ASP A 14 -15.91 17.44 -36.87
CA ASP A 14 -16.57 18.61 -36.29
C ASP A 14 -17.36 19.42 -37.34
N GLN A 15 -17.16 19.17 -38.64
CA GLN A 15 -17.74 20.01 -39.68
C GLN A 15 -19.17 19.62 -40.05
N SER A 16 -20.03 20.63 -40.21
CA SER A 16 -21.44 20.44 -40.60
C SER A 16 -21.64 19.73 -41.96
N TRP A 17 -20.63 19.77 -42.83
CA TRP A 17 -20.65 19.08 -44.13
C TRP A 17 -20.18 17.62 -44.04
N CYS A 18 -19.61 17.18 -42.91
CA CYS A 18 -19.03 15.86 -42.78
C CYS A 18 -20.12 14.78 -42.90
N PRO A 19 -19.95 13.78 -43.80
CA PRO A 19 -20.96 12.75 -43.98
C PRO A 19 -21.21 11.97 -42.69
N ARG A 20 -22.48 11.76 -42.34
CA ARG A 20 -22.87 11.04 -41.11
C ARG A 20 -22.24 9.65 -40.99
N TRP A 21 -22.04 8.95 -42.11
CA TRP A 21 -21.38 7.64 -42.10
C TRP A 21 -19.92 7.71 -41.63
N LEU A 22 -19.21 8.80 -41.94
CA LEU A 22 -17.81 8.98 -41.57
C LEU A 22 -17.68 9.32 -40.09
N ILE A 23 -18.55 10.21 -39.57
CA ILE A 23 -18.65 10.51 -38.14
C ILE A 23 -18.91 9.21 -37.35
N LEU A 24 -19.88 8.40 -37.77
CA LEU A 24 -20.19 7.12 -37.12
C LEU A 24 -19.01 6.13 -37.20
N PHE A 25 -18.27 6.12 -38.30
CA PHE A 25 -17.07 5.30 -38.43
C PHE A 25 -16.00 5.70 -37.40
N ILE A 26 -15.70 7.00 -37.28
CA ILE A 26 -14.68 7.50 -36.34
C ILE A 26 -15.12 7.23 -34.89
N GLN A 27 -16.36 7.57 -34.53
CA GLN A 27 -16.89 7.32 -33.18
C GLN A 27 -16.82 5.84 -32.79
N THR A 28 -17.26 4.93 -33.66
CA THR A 28 -17.22 3.48 -33.35
C THR A 28 -15.80 2.91 -33.36
N TYR A 29 -14.90 3.50 -34.17
CA TYR A 29 -13.49 3.14 -34.18
C TYR A 29 -12.81 3.52 -32.86
N LEU A 30 -13.05 4.74 -32.37
CA LEU A 30 -12.53 5.21 -31.08
C LEU A 30 -13.09 4.39 -29.91
N THR A 31 -14.39 4.05 -29.91
CA THR A 31 -14.96 3.09 -28.95
C THR A 31 -14.24 1.74 -29.01
N THR A 32 -13.88 1.27 -30.20
CA THR A 32 -13.10 0.03 -30.34
C THR A 32 -11.69 0.17 -29.77
N LEU A 33 -11.00 1.28 -30.01
CA LEU A 33 -9.67 1.54 -29.43
C LEU A 33 -9.71 1.57 -27.90
N TRP A 34 -10.73 2.18 -27.30
CA TRP A 34 -10.91 2.20 -25.85
C TRP A 34 -11.01 0.80 -25.23
N ASN A 35 -11.82 -0.07 -25.85
CA ASN A 35 -12.27 -1.31 -25.23
C ASN A 35 -11.51 -2.56 -25.69
N ARG A 36 -10.74 -2.47 -26.78
CA ARG A 36 -10.09 -3.64 -27.38
C ARG A 36 -8.88 -4.11 -26.56
N ARG A 37 -8.84 -5.41 -26.29
CA ARG A 37 -7.65 -6.13 -25.82
C ARG A 37 -6.98 -6.81 -27.01
N ILE A 38 -5.65 -6.89 -27.00
CA ILE A 38 -4.88 -7.62 -28.01
C ILE A 38 -4.16 -8.76 -27.29
N PRO A 39 -4.52 -10.04 -27.56
CA PRO A 39 -3.89 -11.17 -26.89
C PRO A 39 -2.37 -11.07 -26.90
N ARG A 40 -1.74 -11.28 -25.74
CA ARG A 40 -0.28 -11.22 -25.49
C ARG A 40 0.40 -9.86 -25.65
N VAL A 41 -0.21 -8.87 -26.33
CA VAL A 41 0.37 -7.53 -26.55
C VAL A 41 -0.25 -6.50 -25.62
N LEU A 42 -1.58 -6.38 -25.60
CA LEU A 42 -2.33 -5.43 -24.79
C LEU A 42 -3.27 -6.22 -23.86
N ARG A 43 -2.75 -6.54 -22.67
CA ARG A 43 -3.44 -7.39 -21.67
C ARG A 43 -4.63 -6.70 -21.00
N ARG A 44 -4.59 -5.37 -20.89
CA ARG A 44 -5.67 -4.52 -20.37
C ARG A 44 -6.04 -3.50 -21.45
N SER A 45 -7.33 -3.26 -21.66
CA SER A 45 -7.79 -2.20 -22.56
C SER A 45 -7.51 -0.83 -21.95
N ALA A 46 -7.54 0.21 -22.77
CA ALA A 46 -7.41 1.58 -22.28
C ALA A 46 -8.53 1.96 -21.30
N ALA A 47 -9.74 1.47 -21.52
CA ALA A 47 -10.88 1.70 -20.64
C ALA A 47 -10.68 1.06 -19.25
N GLU A 48 -10.02 -0.11 -19.17
CA GLU A 48 -9.64 -0.72 -17.88
C GLU A 48 -8.55 0.05 -17.16
N VAL A 49 -7.67 0.74 -17.90
CA VAL A 49 -6.68 1.64 -17.31
C VAL A 49 -7.37 2.90 -16.77
N ALA A 50 -8.31 3.47 -17.53
CA ALA A 50 -9.13 4.60 -17.07
C ALA A 50 -9.93 4.25 -15.80
N ALA A 51 -10.56 3.08 -15.75
CA ALA A 51 -11.27 2.60 -14.56
C ALA A 51 -10.35 2.51 -13.33
N ALA A 52 -9.11 2.00 -13.51
CA ALA A 52 -8.14 1.98 -12.41
C ALA A 52 -7.69 3.37 -11.98
N VAL A 53 -7.53 4.32 -12.91
CA VAL A 53 -7.27 5.72 -12.54
C VAL A 53 -8.40 6.28 -11.68
N ILE A 54 -9.66 6.00 -12.01
CA ILE A 54 -10.81 6.41 -11.19
C ILE A 54 -10.72 5.78 -9.79
N ILE A 55 -10.49 4.47 -9.69
CA ILE A 55 -10.37 3.75 -8.41
C ILE A 55 -9.23 4.31 -7.55
N ASP A 56 -8.09 4.59 -8.18
CA ASP A 56 -6.87 5.01 -7.48
C ASP A 56 -6.88 6.49 -7.06
N ASN A 57 -7.65 7.33 -7.75
CA ASN A 57 -7.52 8.79 -7.63
C ASN A 57 -8.85 9.52 -7.31
N LEU A 58 -10.04 8.93 -7.53
CA LEU A 58 -11.30 9.57 -7.16
C LEU A 58 -11.80 9.04 -5.79
N PRO A 59 -11.81 9.89 -4.74
CA PRO A 59 -12.39 9.57 -3.43
C PRO A 59 -13.82 9.05 -3.52
N ASP A 60 -14.17 8.03 -2.74
CA ASP A 60 -15.55 7.51 -2.62
C ASP A 60 -16.23 7.32 -3.97
N PHE A 61 -15.49 6.82 -4.98
CA PHE A 61 -15.98 6.74 -6.37
C PHE A 61 -17.33 6.00 -6.49
N SER A 62 -17.63 5.08 -5.57
CA SER A 62 -18.89 4.34 -5.50
C SER A 62 -20.10 5.20 -5.10
N THR A 63 -19.89 6.42 -4.60
CA THR A 63 -20.96 7.38 -4.26
C THR A 63 -21.36 8.27 -5.43
N TYR A 64 -20.65 8.18 -6.56
CA TYR A 64 -20.93 8.99 -7.73
C TYR A 64 -21.88 8.29 -8.71
N THR A 65 -22.57 9.10 -9.49
CA THR A 65 -23.09 8.80 -10.82
C THR A 65 -22.17 9.48 -11.82
N PHE A 66 -21.65 8.73 -12.79
CA PHE A 66 -20.71 9.25 -13.78
C PHE A 66 -21.48 9.74 -15.02
N VAL A 67 -21.19 10.95 -15.47
CA VAL A 67 -21.88 11.59 -16.58
C VAL A 67 -20.89 11.94 -17.67
N ASP A 68 -21.04 11.32 -18.84
CA ASP A 68 -20.27 11.65 -20.05
C ASP A 68 -21.17 12.43 -21.01
N LEU A 69 -20.90 13.74 -21.15
CA LEU A 69 -21.66 14.67 -21.98
C LEU A 69 -21.14 14.77 -23.42
N CYS A 70 -20.08 14.03 -23.74
CA CYS A 70 -19.48 13.94 -25.08
C CYS A 70 -19.18 12.48 -25.40
N ALA A 71 -20.16 11.61 -25.16
CA ALA A 71 -19.98 10.16 -25.13
C ALA A 71 -19.74 9.54 -26.51
N GLY A 72 -20.06 10.23 -27.61
CA GLY A 72 -20.01 9.72 -28.98
C GLY A 72 -20.77 8.40 -29.12
N ALA A 73 -20.06 7.32 -29.50
CA ALA A 73 -20.60 5.97 -29.56
C ALA A 73 -20.51 5.18 -28.23
N GLY A 74 -20.31 5.85 -27.10
CA GLY A 74 -20.23 5.29 -25.74
C GLY A 74 -18.82 5.13 -25.16
N GLY A 75 -17.78 5.41 -25.94
CA GLY A 75 -16.39 5.52 -25.48
C GLY A 75 -15.93 4.37 -24.57
N PRO A 76 -15.26 4.66 -23.43
CA PRO A 76 -14.81 3.64 -22.49
C PRO A 76 -15.89 3.14 -21.52
N ILE A 77 -17.07 3.78 -21.51
CA ILE A 77 -18.06 3.63 -20.45
C ILE A 77 -18.54 2.19 -20.23
N PRO A 78 -18.89 1.38 -21.25
CA PRO A 78 -19.29 -0.02 -20.99
C PRO A 78 -18.23 -0.86 -20.26
N THR A 79 -16.94 -0.57 -20.44
CA THR A 79 -15.89 -1.27 -19.68
C THR A 79 -15.67 -0.63 -18.31
N ILE A 80 -15.70 0.71 -18.20
CA ILE A 80 -15.58 1.40 -16.90
C ILE A 80 -16.73 1.01 -15.98
N GLU A 81 -17.98 1.04 -16.47
CA GLU A 81 -19.17 0.58 -15.74
C GLU A 81 -18.96 -0.81 -15.19
N LYS A 82 -18.59 -1.75 -16.07
CA LYS A 82 -18.34 -3.13 -15.68
C LYS A 82 -17.25 -3.23 -14.64
N VAL A 83 -16.09 -2.58 -14.83
CA VAL A 83 -14.97 -2.67 -13.88
C VAL A 83 -15.30 -2.03 -12.54
N LEU A 84 -15.93 -0.85 -12.52
CA LEU A 84 -16.28 -0.17 -11.26
C LEU A 84 -17.38 -0.94 -10.52
N ASN A 85 -18.42 -1.43 -11.22
CA ASN A 85 -19.46 -2.24 -10.61
C ASN A 85 -18.97 -3.67 -10.27
N GLU A 86 -18.02 -4.25 -10.99
CA GLU A 86 -17.32 -5.50 -10.61
C GLU A 86 -16.44 -5.28 -9.40
N GLU A 87 -15.74 -4.16 -9.28
CA GLU A 87 -15.00 -3.81 -8.05
C GLU A 87 -15.98 -3.64 -6.87
N CYS A 88 -17.17 -3.08 -7.12
CA CYS A 88 -18.26 -3.04 -6.13
C CYS A 88 -18.91 -4.42 -5.88
N SER A 89 -18.91 -5.36 -6.84
CA SER A 89 -19.69 -6.62 -6.77
C SER A 89 -18.92 -7.92 -6.58
N THR A 90 -17.64 -8.00 -6.94
CA THR A 90 -16.70 -8.97 -6.35
C THR A 90 -16.49 -8.70 -4.86
N ASN A 91 -16.90 -7.51 -4.39
CA ASN A 91 -17.18 -7.16 -2.99
C ASN A 91 -18.61 -7.49 -2.51
N SER A 92 -19.57 -7.80 -3.40
CA SER A 92 -20.99 -8.05 -3.10
C SER A 92 -21.50 -9.48 -3.39
N TYR A 93 -20.64 -10.48 -3.64
CA TYR A 93 -21.06 -11.89 -3.67
C TYR A 93 -21.57 -12.44 -2.31
N ILE A 94 -21.93 -11.55 -1.38
CA ILE A 94 -22.47 -11.85 -0.05
C ILE A 94 -24.01 -11.74 -0.03
N ASP A 95 -24.64 -11.11 -1.04
CA ASP A 95 -26.03 -10.65 -0.87
C ASP A 95 -27.14 -11.56 -1.43
N ARG A 96 -26.89 -12.86 -1.59
CA ARG A 96 -27.94 -13.83 -2.00
C ARG A 96 -28.36 -14.82 -0.92
N GLN A 97 -28.05 -14.57 0.36
CA GLN A 97 -28.57 -15.39 1.46
C GLN A 97 -29.14 -14.61 2.66
N SER A 98 -29.33 -13.29 2.57
CA SER A 98 -30.03 -12.54 3.63
C SER A 98 -31.37 -11.97 3.14
N GLU A 99 -32.25 -12.85 2.64
CA GLU A 99 -33.68 -12.59 2.80
C GLU A 99 -34.03 -12.83 4.26
N GLU A 100 -33.99 -11.76 5.06
CA GLU A 100 -35.04 -11.34 5.99
C GLU A 100 -34.49 -10.32 7.00
N GLY A 101 -34.83 -9.04 6.77
CA GLY A 101 -35.18 -8.15 7.86
C GLY A 101 -34.06 -7.43 8.62
N LEU A 102 -33.22 -6.64 7.95
CA LEU A 102 -32.65 -5.39 8.50
C LEU A 102 -32.11 -4.53 7.34
N ARG A 103 -32.94 -3.60 6.86
CA ARG A 103 -32.53 -2.61 5.84
C ARG A 103 -31.62 -1.58 6.49
N ASP A 104 -30.31 -1.68 6.23
CA ASP A 104 -29.35 -0.61 6.50
C ASP A 104 -29.61 0.55 5.51
N GLN A 105 -29.82 1.76 6.02
CA GLN A 105 -30.33 2.91 5.24
C GLN A 105 -29.31 3.55 4.28
N ASN A 106 -28.09 2.98 4.17
CA ASN A 106 -26.97 3.60 3.45
C ASN A 106 -26.42 2.79 2.25
N HIS A 107 -27.07 1.70 1.83
CA HIS A 107 -26.60 0.96 0.66
C HIS A 107 -27.02 1.64 -0.65
N LEU A 108 -26.14 2.46 -1.22
CA LEU A 108 -26.26 2.97 -2.59
C LEU A 108 -25.97 1.77 -3.53
N GLY A 109 -26.92 1.36 -4.38
CA GLY A 109 -26.83 0.16 -5.24
C GLY A 109 -25.71 0.20 -6.31
N PRO A 110 -25.88 -0.41 -7.50
CA PRO A 110 -24.90 -0.28 -8.58
C PRO A 110 -24.67 1.17 -9.01
N ILE A 111 -23.42 1.51 -9.35
CA ILE A 111 -23.02 2.80 -9.91
C ILE A 111 -23.73 2.98 -11.25
N LYS A 112 -24.35 4.15 -11.43
CA LYS A 112 -25.03 4.53 -12.67
C LYS A 112 -24.14 5.42 -13.53
N PHE A 113 -24.33 5.31 -14.84
CA PHE A 113 -23.64 6.07 -15.87
C PHE A 113 -24.66 6.73 -16.78
N ILE A 114 -24.46 8.01 -17.10
CA ILE A 114 -25.32 8.77 -18.00
C ILE A 114 -24.50 9.19 -19.21
N LEU A 115 -25.01 8.86 -20.40
CA LEU A 115 -24.41 9.20 -21.69
C LEU A 115 -25.28 10.23 -22.40
N ALA A 116 -24.68 11.37 -22.72
CA ALA A 116 -25.25 12.39 -23.60
C ALA A 116 -24.20 12.84 -24.62
N ASP A 117 -24.66 13.42 -25.71
CA ASP A 117 -23.77 13.89 -26.78
C ASP A 117 -24.45 14.99 -27.60
N LEU A 118 -23.64 15.82 -28.26
CA LEU A 118 -24.14 16.80 -29.23
C LEU A 118 -24.75 16.10 -30.44
N ILE A 119 -24.21 14.96 -30.86
CA ILE A 119 -24.70 14.17 -31.98
C ILE A 119 -24.90 12.69 -31.58
N PRO A 120 -25.95 12.37 -30.80
CA PRO A 120 -26.19 11.05 -30.23
C PRO A 120 -26.06 9.89 -31.23
N CYS A 121 -25.26 8.87 -30.88
CA CYS A 121 -25.09 7.68 -31.70
C CYS A 121 -26.15 6.63 -31.35
N GLN A 122 -27.41 6.88 -31.74
CA GLN A 122 -28.57 6.05 -31.37
C GLN A 122 -28.32 4.55 -31.60
N LYS A 123 -27.82 4.18 -32.79
CA LYS A 123 -27.50 2.79 -33.15
C LYS A 123 -26.37 2.17 -32.32
N GLY A 124 -25.40 2.98 -31.89
CA GLY A 124 -24.32 2.54 -31.00
C GLY A 124 -24.82 2.33 -29.57
N TRP A 125 -25.78 3.14 -29.14
CA TRP A 125 -26.35 3.11 -27.80
C TRP A 125 -27.46 2.08 -27.61
N GLU A 126 -28.09 1.56 -28.67
CA GLU A 126 -29.07 0.46 -28.58
C GLU A 126 -28.59 -0.70 -27.71
N LYS A 127 -27.31 -1.08 -27.81
CA LYS A 127 -26.72 -2.16 -26.98
C LYS A 127 -26.33 -1.71 -25.58
N LEU A 128 -26.00 -0.43 -25.40
CA LEU A 128 -25.61 0.13 -24.11
C LEU A 128 -26.84 0.38 -23.23
N ALA A 129 -27.94 0.82 -23.83
CA ALA A 129 -29.22 1.02 -23.16
C ALA A 129 -29.84 -0.29 -22.63
N LEU A 130 -29.35 -1.46 -23.08
CA LEU A 130 -29.70 -2.76 -22.48
C LEU A 130 -28.99 -3.04 -21.15
N GLN A 131 -27.94 -2.29 -20.83
CA GLN A 131 -27.24 -2.42 -19.55
C GLN A 131 -27.98 -1.63 -18.47
N GLU A 132 -28.35 -2.29 -17.39
CA GLU A 132 -29.15 -1.72 -16.29
C GLU A 132 -28.54 -0.46 -15.66
N ASN A 133 -27.22 -0.29 -15.79
CA ASN A 133 -26.45 0.77 -15.16
C ASN A 133 -26.07 1.91 -16.10
N ILE A 134 -26.42 1.83 -17.38
CA ILE A 134 -26.12 2.88 -18.37
C ILE A 134 -27.42 3.48 -18.88
N ILE A 135 -27.53 4.80 -18.78
CA ILE A 135 -28.67 5.57 -19.23
C ILE A 135 -28.23 6.46 -20.38
N CYS A 136 -28.90 6.35 -21.52
CA CYS A 136 -28.58 7.12 -22.72
C CYS A 136 -29.63 8.23 -22.93
N VAL A 137 -29.18 9.45 -23.22
CA VAL A 137 -30.04 10.61 -23.50
C VAL A 137 -30.21 10.77 -25.00
N PRO A 138 -31.39 10.42 -25.59
CA PRO A 138 -31.53 10.34 -27.05
C PRO A 138 -31.57 11.69 -27.76
N LYS A 139 -31.77 12.79 -27.03
CA LYS A 139 -31.81 14.17 -27.54
C LYS A 139 -30.40 14.77 -27.58
N GLU A 140 -30.19 15.71 -28.49
CA GLU A 140 -28.94 16.47 -28.62
C GLU A 140 -28.70 17.30 -27.35
N VAL A 141 -27.46 17.25 -26.83
CA VAL A 141 -27.05 18.01 -25.64
C VAL A 141 -25.80 18.81 -25.98
N ASP A 142 -25.93 20.13 -26.02
CA ASP A 142 -24.81 21.06 -26.19
C ASP A 142 -24.23 21.45 -24.82
N VAL A 143 -23.06 20.90 -24.49
CA VAL A 143 -22.35 21.18 -23.23
C VAL A 143 -21.74 22.59 -23.19
N THR A 144 -21.63 23.28 -24.34
CA THR A 144 -21.07 24.63 -24.43
C THR A 144 -22.10 25.73 -24.20
N GLN A 145 -23.38 25.37 -24.05
CA GLN A 145 -24.47 26.33 -23.87
C GLN A 145 -24.29 27.21 -22.63
N ARG A 146 -24.76 28.46 -22.72
CA ARG A 146 -24.64 29.44 -21.64
C ARG A 146 -25.49 29.01 -20.43
N GLY A 147 -24.84 28.80 -19.28
CA GLY A 147 -25.48 28.23 -18.08
C GLY A 147 -25.23 26.73 -17.88
N GLY A 148 -24.61 26.07 -18.87
CA GLY A 148 -24.22 24.66 -18.81
C GLY A 148 -25.39 23.69 -18.85
N VAL A 149 -25.15 22.44 -18.47
CA VAL A 149 -26.13 21.34 -18.56
C VAL A 149 -26.56 20.92 -17.16
N ASP A 150 -27.87 20.95 -16.90
CA ASP A 150 -28.48 20.34 -15.72
C ASP A 150 -28.97 18.94 -16.06
N VAL A 151 -28.23 17.93 -15.59
CA VAL A 151 -28.48 16.52 -15.89
C VAL A 151 -29.84 16.06 -15.36
N THR A 152 -30.36 16.66 -14.29
CA THR A 152 -31.66 16.27 -13.69
C THR A 152 -32.84 16.51 -14.63
N THR A 153 -32.71 17.46 -15.54
CA THR A 153 -33.75 17.85 -16.51
C THR A 153 -33.74 17.03 -17.79
N LEU A 154 -32.68 16.24 -18.01
CA LEU A 154 -32.58 15.39 -19.18
C LEU A 154 -33.55 14.20 -19.08
N GLU A 155 -33.94 13.67 -20.23
CA GLU A 155 -34.82 12.50 -20.33
C GLU A 155 -34.04 11.33 -20.91
N GLY A 156 -34.15 10.15 -20.30
CA GLY A 156 -33.62 8.91 -20.86
C GLY A 156 -34.45 8.40 -22.05
N VAL A 157 -34.05 7.27 -22.63
CA VAL A 157 -34.77 6.60 -23.73
C VAL A 157 -36.24 6.32 -23.39
N ASP A 158 -36.56 6.08 -22.11
CA ASP A 158 -37.91 5.81 -21.62
C ASP A 158 -38.76 7.07 -21.35
N GLY A 159 -38.24 8.27 -21.62
CA GLY A 159 -38.95 9.54 -21.43
C GLY A 159 -39.05 10.00 -19.97
N ILE A 160 -38.35 9.34 -19.04
CA ILE A 160 -38.32 9.68 -17.62
C ILE A 160 -37.16 10.65 -17.35
N THR A 161 -37.42 11.69 -16.56
CA THR A 161 -36.41 12.65 -16.11
C THR A 161 -35.33 11.98 -15.28
N LEU A 162 -34.05 12.32 -15.51
CA LEU A 162 -32.91 11.70 -14.85
C LEU A 162 -32.69 12.14 -13.40
N ALA A 163 -33.59 12.95 -12.82
CA ALA A 163 -33.58 13.27 -11.39
C ALA A 163 -33.50 12.03 -10.48
N GLY A 164 -34.18 10.94 -10.86
CA GLY A 164 -34.13 9.66 -10.14
C GLY A 164 -32.83 8.86 -10.35
N ALA A 165 -32.02 9.17 -11.37
CA ALA A 165 -30.74 8.48 -11.61
C ALA A 165 -29.59 9.02 -10.74
N LEU A 166 -29.80 10.19 -10.13
CA LEU A 166 -28.88 10.81 -9.18
C LEU A 166 -29.23 10.47 -7.71
N ASP A 167 -30.18 9.56 -7.47
CA ASP A 167 -30.72 9.10 -6.17
C ASP A 167 -29.72 9.12 -5.00
N ASN A 168 -29.60 10.26 -4.33
CA ASN A 168 -28.63 10.56 -3.26
C ASN A 168 -27.13 10.37 -3.62
N ARG A 169 -26.81 10.20 -4.91
CA ARG A 169 -25.45 10.10 -5.45
C ARG A 169 -24.91 11.46 -5.88
N ARG A 170 -23.59 11.57 -5.84
CA ARG A 170 -22.84 12.75 -6.32
C ARG A 170 -22.67 12.70 -7.83
N GLU A 171 -22.63 13.84 -8.50
CA GLU A 171 -22.35 13.90 -9.95
C GLU A 171 -20.83 13.98 -10.19
N CYS A 172 -20.31 13.10 -11.06
CA CYS A 172 -18.95 13.16 -11.59
C CYS A 172 -18.97 13.30 -13.12
N ARG A 173 -18.50 14.44 -13.65
CA ARG A 173 -18.46 14.67 -15.10
C ARG A 173 -17.21 14.09 -15.73
N MET A 174 -17.39 13.42 -16.86
CA MET A 174 -16.31 12.78 -17.59
C MET A 174 -16.18 13.37 -19.00
N PHE A 175 -14.93 13.58 -19.41
CA PHE A 175 -14.57 13.93 -20.78
C PHE A 175 -13.57 12.90 -21.26
N ASN A 176 -14.04 11.95 -22.06
CA ASN A 176 -13.22 10.87 -22.61
C ASN A 176 -12.81 11.24 -24.03
N ILE A 177 -11.54 11.60 -24.24
CA ILE A 177 -10.98 12.05 -25.53
C ILE A 177 -11.85 13.09 -26.25
N SER A 178 -12.42 14.03 -25.49
CA SER A 178 -13.35 15.03 -26.02
C SER A 178 -13.05 16.46 -25.57
N PHE A 179 -12.22 16.64 -24.53
CA PHE A 179 -11.99 17.97 -23.95
C PHE A 179 -11.18 18.89 -24.88
N HIS A 180 -10.42 18.32 -25.82
CA HIS A 180 -9.69 19.07 -26.83
C HIS A 180 -10.57 19.74 -27.90
N HIS A 181 -11.84 19.33 -28.04
CA HIS A 181 -12.74 19.96 -29.01
C HIS A 181 -13.08 21.40 -28.64
N PHE A 182 -13.17 21.70 -27.34
CA PHE A 182 -13.52 23.03 -26.84
C PHE A 182 -12.42 24.05 -27.14
N ASP A 183 -12.80 25.21 -27.67
CA ASP A 183 -11.95 26.41 -27.61
C ASP A 183 -11.76 26.88 -26.15
N ASP A 184 -10.93 27.90 -25.93
CA ASP A 184 -10.58 28.31 -24.57
C ASP A 184 -11.77 28.90 -23.81
N ASP A 185 -12.69 29.58 -24.48
CA ASP A 185 -13.87 30.16 -23.83
C ASP A 185 -14.89 29.08 -23.47
N SER A 186 -15.14 28.15 -24.37
CA SER A 186 -16.00 26.98 -24.14
C SER A 186 -15.41 26.08 -23.05
N ALA A 187 -14.09 25.81 -23.09
CA ALA A 187 -13.42 25.00 -22.08
C ALA A 187 -13.51 25.63 -20.68
N ARG A 188 -13.36 26.96 -20.57
CA ARG A 188 -13.58 27.69 -19.31
C ARG A 188 -15.01 27.54 -18.81
N ASN A 189 -15.99 27.71 -19.69
CA ASN A 189 -17.39 27.59 -19.32
C ASN A 189 -17.75 26.17 -18.87
N VAL A 190 -17.25 25.15 -19.58
CA VAL A 190 -17.46 23.74 -19.24
C VAL A 190 -16.83 23.40 -17.88
N LEU A 191 -15.60 23.84 -17.62
CA LEU A 191 -14.93 23.62 -16.34
C LEU A 191 -15.60 24.40 -15.21
N ALA A 192 -16.00 25.65 -15.44
CA ALA A 192 -16.71 26.46 -14.46
C ALA A 192 -18.05 25.82 -14.09
N ASN A 193 -18.82 25.39 -15.09
CA ASN A 193 -20.08 24.71 -14.84
C ASN A 193 -19.88 23.37 -14.11
N ALA A 194 -18.89 22.56 -14.49
CA ALA A 194 -18.55 21.35 -13.74
C ALA A 194 -18.21 21.66 -12.27
N MET A 195 -17.48 22.74 -12.01
CA MET A 195 -17.13 23.15 -10.64
C MET A 195 -18.29 23.76 -9.84
N GLU A 196 -19.28 24.33 -10.52
CA GLU A 196 -20.47 24.96 -9.92
C GLU A 196 -21.57 23.94 -9.60
N SER A 197 -21.82 23.00 -10.51
CA SER A 197 -22.99 22.13 -10.47
C SER A 197 -22.69 20.69 -10.06
N THR A 198 -21.41 20.30 -9.90
CA THR A 198 -21.02 18.90 -9.63
C THR A 198 -20.04 18.75 -8.48
N GLN A 199 -19.81 17.51 -8.07
CA GLN A 199 -18.88 17.18 -6.98
C GLN A 199 -17.58 16.54 -7.49
N ALA A 200 -17.42 16.30 -8.78
CA ALA A 200 -16.14 15.92 -9.39
C ALA A 200 -16.18 16.07 -10.92
N PHE A 201 -15.01 16.24 -11.53
CA PHE A 201 -14.84 16.02 -12.96
C PHE A 201 -13.53 15.31 -13.28
N ILE A 202 -13.52 14.63 -14.42
CA ILE A 202 -12.41 13.82 -14.92
C ILE A 202 -12.24 14.07 -16.41
N ILE A 203 -11.01 14.31 -16.83
CA ILE A 203 -10.63 14.42 -18.23
C ILE A 203 -9.63 13.30 -18.52
N PHE A 204 -9.89 12.54 -19.57
CA PHE A 204 -9.02 11.49 -20.09
C PHE A 204 -8.62 11.80 -21.53
N GLU A 205 -7.33 11.76 -21.83
CA GLU A 205 -6.79 12.03 -23.16
C GLU A 205 -5.73 10.98 -23.55
N PHE A 206 -5.84 10.41 -24.75
CA PHE A 206 -4.77 9.57 -25.32
C PHE A 206 -3.61 10.40 -25.85
N LEU A 207 -3.87 11.67 -26.15
CA LEU A 207 -2.99 12.48 -26.94
C LEU A 207 -2.30 13.53 -26.07
N GLN A 208 -1.02 13.75 -26.32
CA GLN A 208 -0.27 14.90 -25.86
C GLN A 208 0.58 15.39 -27.04
N ARG A 209 1.00 16.66 -27.03
CA ARG A 209 1.80 17.25 -28.12
C ARG A 209 3.26 16.77 -28.07
N ASP A 210 3.48 15.46 -28.17
CA ASP A 210 4.79 14.82 -28.13
C ASP A 210 4.99 13.73 -29.19
N LEU A 211 6.24 13.26 -29.35
CA LEU A 211 6.59 12.27 -30.38
C LEU A 211 6.00 10.89 -30.12
N THR A 212 5.73 10.54 -28.86
CA THR A 212 5.18 9.24 -28.50
C THR A 212 3.70 9.15 -28.88
N THR A 213 2.96 10.24 -28.69
CA THR A 213 1.60 10.39 -29.18
C THR A 213 1.56 10.51 -30.70
N LEU A 214 2.46 11.25 -31.33
CA LEU A 214 2.49 11.31 -32.79
C LEU A 214 2.66 9.90 -33.40
N TRP A 215 3.55 9.11 -32.81
CA TRP A 215 3.72 7.70 -33.18
C TRP A 215 2.45 6.87 -32.93
N PHE A 216 1.77 7.08 -31.79
CA PHE A 216 0.48 6.47 -31.50
C PHE A 216 -0.56 6.79 -32.59
N CYS A 217 -0.71 8.07 -32.97
CA CYS A 217 -1.62 8.49 -34.02
C CYS A 217 -1.31 7.77 -35.34
N CYS A 218 -0.04 7.72 -35.77
CA CYS A 218 0.33 7.02 -37.00
C CYS A 218 -0.01 5.53 -36.95
N VAL A 219 0.31 4.85 -35.85
CA VAL A 219 0.05 3.40 -35.71
C VAL A 219 -1.43 3.10 -35.60
N THR A 220 -2.23 3.97 -34.98
CA THR A 220 -3.67 3.72 -34.79
C THR A 220 -4.52 4.19 -35.96
N THR A 221 -4.07 5.13 -36.78
CA THR A 221 -4.92 5.71 -37.84
C THR A 221 -4.50 5.32 -39.25
N VAL A 222 -3.22 4.99 -39.47
CA VAL A 222 -2.66 4.67 -40.81
C VAL A 222 -2.27 3.18 -40.97
N SER A 223 -2.49 2.36 -39.94
CA SER A 223 -2.17 0.92 -39.98
C SER A 223 -3.30 0.06 -40.55
N ILE A 224 -3.18 -1.27 -40.40
CA ILE A 224 -4.24 -2.23 -40.73
C ILE A 224 -5.46 -2.14 -39.78
N LEU A 225 -5.37 -1.39 -38.68
CA LEU A 225 -6.41 -1.36 -37.65
C LEU A 225 -7.77 -0.80 -38.14
N PRO A 226 -7.85 0.32 -38.88
CA PRO A 226 -9.11 0.79 -39.46
C PRO A 226 -9.73 -0.19 -40.46
N LEU A 227 -8.89 -0.91 -41.22
CA LEU A 227 -9.36 -1.98 -42.10
C LEU A 227 -9.95 -3.15 -41.31
N LEU A 228 -9.26 -3.61 -40.26
CA LEU A 228 -9.78 -4.65 -39.38
C LEU A 228 -11.07 -4.22 -38.69
N HIS A 229 -11.19 -2.97 -38.27
CA HIS A 229 -12.43 -2.42 -37.72
C HIS A 229 -13.57 -2.49 -38.74
N THR A 230 -13.32 -2.04 -39.97
CA THR A 230 -14.30 -2.10 -41.07
C THR A 230 -14.77 -3.53 -41.32
N LEU A 231 -13.84 -4.48 -41.37
CA LEU A 231 -14.15 -5.89 -41.58
C LEU A 231 -14.91 -6.54 -40.41
N LEU A 232 -14.77 -6.02 -39.19
CA LEU A 232 -15.44 -6.58 -38.00
C LEU A 232 -16.80 -5.93 -37.73
N VAL A 233 -16.91 -4.62 -37.91
CA VAL A 233 -18.08 -3.83 -37.52
C VAL A 233 -18.96 -3.49 -38.73
N TYR A 234 -18.36 -3.29 -39.90
CA TYR A 234 -19.02 -2.81 -41.11
C TYR A 234 -18.91 -3.78 -42.29
N TRP A 235 -18.72 -5.08 -42.04
CA TRP A 235 -18.54 -6.09 -43.09
C TRP A 235 -19.66 -6.11 -44.13
N GLY A 236 -20.89 -5.78 -43.72
CA GLY A 236 -22.07 -5.72 -44.59
C GLY A 236 -22.34 -4.34 -45.19
N SER A 237 -21.43 -3.36 -45.04
CA SER A 237 -21.62 -2.00 -45.53
C SER A 237 -20.70 -1.70 -46.72
N PRO A 238 -21.23 -1.68 -47.97
CA PRO A 238 -20.44 -1.38 -49.16
C PRO A 238 -19.75 -0.02 -49.09
N VAL A 239 -20.38 0.97 -48.45
CA VAL A 239 -19.85 2.33 -48.27
C VAL A 239 -18.57 2.30 -47.42
N HIS A 240 -18.60 1.68 -46.25
CA HIS A 240 -17.44 1.62 -45.36
C HIS A 240 -16.32 0.74 -45.94
N LEU A 241 -16.66 -0.37 -46.61
CA LEU A 241 -15.68 -1.21 -47.30
C LEU A 241 -14.97 -0.44 -48.42
N LEU A 242 -15.74 0.24 -49.29
CA LEU A 242 -15.18 1.03 -50.37
C LEU A 242 -14.27 2.15 -49.85
N PHE A 243 -14.72 2.92 -48.87
CA PHE A 243 -13.98 4.07 -48.32
C PHE A 243 -12.91 3.71 -47.29
N THR A 244 -12.70 2.42 -47.03
CA THR A 244 -11.53 1.93 -46.29
C THR A 244 -10.50 1.30 -47.23
N LEU A 245 -10.94 0.68 -48.33
CA LEU A 245 -10.05 0.19 -49.39
C LEU A 245 -9.48 1.34 -50.25
N ILE A 246 -10.31 2.33 -50.55
CA ILE A 246 -9.88 3.67 -50.96
C ILE A 246 -9.76 4.45 -49.66
N PRO A 247 -8.56 4.79 -49.15
CA PRO A 247 -8.34 5.10 -47.73
C PRO A 247 -8.84 6.49 -47.30
N ILE A 248 -10.06 6.87 -47.66
CA ILE A 248 -10.71 8.12 -47.27
C ILE A 248 -11.03 8.09 -45.77
N ALA A 249 -11.61 7.00 -45.26
CA ALA A 249 -11.93 6.90 -43.83
C ALA A 249 -10.66 6.81 -42.95
N PRO A 250 -9.63 6.00 -43.29
CA PRO A 250 -8.33 6.06 -42.62
C PRO A 250 -7.63 7.42 -42.71
N ALA A 251 -7.69 8.10 -43.87
CA ALA A 251 -7.08 9.42 -44.02
C ALA A 251 -7.79 10.48 -43.18
N ALA A 252 -9.12 10.50 -43.16
CA ALA A 252 -9.89 11.39 -42.29
C ALA A 252 -9.56 11.16 -40.82
N LEU A 253 -9.54 9.90 -40.39
CA LEU A 253 -9.17 9.51 -39.03
C LEU A 253 -7.72 9.93 -38.66
N ALA A 254 -6.78 9.85 -39.61
CA ALA A 254 -5.39 10.26 -39.40
C ALA A 254 -5.23 11.78 -39.31
N ILE A 255 -5.95 12.52 -40.16
CA ILE A 255 -6.00 13.98 -40.11
C ILE A 255 -6.59 14.41 -38.77
N ASP A 256 -7.76 13.87 -38.40
CA ASP A 256 -8.44 14.24 -37.16
C ASP A 256 -7.58 13.87 -35.95
N GLY A 257 -7.01 12.66 -35.87
CA GLY A 257 -6.11 12.29 -34.76
C GLY A 257 -4.85 13.16 -34.65
N PHE A 258 -4.35 13.72 -35.76
CA PHE A 258 -3.26 14.70 -35.72
C PHE A 258 -3.74 16.07 -35.25
N MET A 259 -4.91 16.53 -35.71
CA MET A 259 -5.52 17.79 -35.25
C MET A 259 -5.88 17.71 -33.76
N SER A 260 -6.46 16.60 -33.30
CA SER A 260 -6.75 16.33 -31.90
C SER A 260 -5.50 16.46 -31.04
N MET A 261 -4.38 15.85 -31.47
CA MET A 261 -3.08 15.96 -30.77
C MET A 261 -2.66 17.42 -30.61
N LEU A 262 -2.78 18.24 -31.66
CA LEU A 262 -2.42 19.66 -31.63
C LEU A 262 -3.38 20.51 -30.78
N ARG A 263 -4.64 20.06 -30.62
CA ARG A 263 -5.68 20.70 -29.81
C ARG A 263 -5.65 20.28 -28.34
N THR A 264 -5.05 19.13 -27.99
CA THR A 264 -5.02 18.63 -26.61
C THR A 264 -4.27 19.57 -25.69
N ARG A 265 -4.77 19.78 -24.47
CA ARG A 265 -4.16 20.68 -23.47
C ARG A 265 -3.23 19.91 -22.54
N THR A 266 -2.16 20.56 -22.09
CA THR A 266 -1.37 20.03 -20.96
C THR A 266 -2.09 20.30 -19.63
N PRO A 267 -1.77 19.58 -18.55
CA PRO A 267 -2.32 19.88 -17.23
C PRO A 267 -2.13 21.34 -16.82
N GLU A 268 -0.97 21.94 -17.11
CA GLU A 268 -0.67 23.34 -16.80
C GLU A 268 -1.52 24.33 -17.61
N GLU A 269 -1.96 23.95 -18.81
CA GLU A 269 -2.88 24.74 -19.63
C GLU A 269 -4.31 24.64 -19.08
N ILE A 270 -4.75 23.46 -18.64
CA ILE A 270 -6.04 23.27 -17.96
C ILE A 270 -6.08 24.08 -16.66
N ASP A 271 -5.00 24.03 -15.88
CA ASP A 271 -4.83 24.79 -14.64
C ASP A 271 -4.99 26.31 -14.87
N ARG A 272 -4.44 26.83 -15.98
CA ARG A 272 -4.57 28.24 -16.36
C ARG A 272 -6.00 28.63 -16.72
N LEU A 273 -6.76 27.73 -17.36
CA LEU A 273 -8.18 27.96 -17.66
C LEU A 273 -9.01 28.02 -16.37
N ILE A 274 -8.69 27.18 -15.39
CA ILE A 274 -9.38 27.14 -14.09
C ILE A 274 -9.07 28.39 -13.26
N LYS A 275 -7.83 28.87 -13.27
CA LYS A 275 -7.35 29.95 -12.38
C LYS A 275 -7.77 31.37 -12.82
N GLN A 276 -8.33 31.56 -14.02
CA GLN A 276 -8.70 32.88 -14.56
C GLN A 276 -10.21 33.05 -14.75
N PRO A 277 -10.79 34.16 -14.26
CA PRO A 277 -11.06 34.42 -12.85
C PRO A 277 -12.25 33.57 -12.36
N ASN A 278 -12.00 32.32 -11.96
CA ASN A 278 -13.02 31.50 -11.31
C ASN A 278 -12.82 31.51 -9.78
N PRO A 279 -13.73 32.12 -8.99
CA PRO A 279 -13.59 32.21 -7.52
C PRO A 279 -13.71 30.85 -6.82
N LEU A 280 -14.17 29.80 -7.51
CA LEU A 280 -14.25 28.43 -6.97
C LEU A 280 -12.91 27.67 -7.09
N SER A 281 -11.94 28.17 -7.85
CA SER A 281 -10.66 27.48 -8.07
C SER A 281 -9.88 27.20 -6.78
N GLY A 282 -9.94 28.10 -5.78
CA GLY A 282 -9.35 27.87 -4.45
C GLY A 282 -10.13 26.90 -3.55
N LYS A 283 -11.33 26.45 -3.96
CA LYS A 283 -12.19 25.51 -3.22
C LYS A 283 -12.15 24.09 -3.78
N TRP A 284 -11.29 23.81 -4.75
CA TRP A 284 -11.17 22.52 -5.42
C TRP A 284 -9.74 22.01 -5.31
N HIS A 285 -9.60 20.69 -5.22
CA HIS A 285 -8.35 19.98 -5.33
C HIS A 285 -8.22 19.43 -6.75
N PHE A 286 -7.02 19.58 -7.33
CA PHE A 286 -6.72 19.13 -8.69
C PHE A 286 -5.50 18.24 -8.68
N GLN A 287 -5.57 17.16 -9.46
CA GLN A 287 -4.51 16.19 -9.62
C GLN A 287 -4.48 15.72 -11.07
N HIS A 288 -3.30 15.39 -11.56
CA HIS A 288 -3.11 14.97 -12.94
C HIS A 288 -1.95 14.00 -13.05
N GLY A 289 -1.95 13.19 -14.11
CA GLY A 289 -0.90 12.21 -14.33
C GLY A 289 -1.03 11.50 -15.65
N SER A 290 -0.26 10.42 -15.79
CA SER A 290 -0.30 9.54 -16.94
C SER A 290 -0.26 8.08 -16.49
N ALA A 291 -1.14 7.25 -17.02
CA ALA A 291 -1.19 5.82 -16.75
C ALA A 291 -0.77 5.02 -18.01
N ARG A 292 0.17 4.09 -17.86
CA ARG A 292 0.71 3.35 -19.01
C ARG A 292 -0.31 2.36 -19.57
N ILE A 293 -0.63 2.48 -20.86
CA ILE A 293 -1.45 1.51 -21.60
C ILE A 293 -0.54 0.40 -22.14
N LEU A 294 0.47 0.78 -22.93
CA LEU A 294 1.48 -0.10 -23.53
C LEU A 294 2.71 0.76 -23.78
N TRP A 295 3.93 0.30 -23.50
CA TRP A 295 5.11 1.13 -23.79
C TRP A 295 5.23 1.44 -25.30
N PRO A 296 5.39 2.71 -25.74
CA PRO A 296 5.56 3.94 -24.96
C PRO A 296 4.28 4.78 -24.73
N TRP A 297 3.10 4.27 -25.07
CA TRP A 297 1.79 4.93 -24.99
C TRP A 297 1.17 4.98 -23.57
N HIS A 298 0.62 6.14 -23.23
CA HIS A 298 0.02 6.44 -21.94
C HIS A 298 -1.37 7.07 -22.12
N LEU A 299 -2.22 6.87 -21.12
CA LEU A 299 -3.46 7.60 -20.91
C LEU A 299 -3.17 8.79 -19.99
N HIS A 300 -3.35 10.00 -20.48
CA HIS A 300 -3.24 11.22 -19.67
C HIS A 300 -4.57 11.50 -18.98
N TRP A 301 -4.50 11.97 -17.74
CA TRP A 301 -5.69 12.23 -16.95
C TRP A 301 -5.56 13.47 -16.09
N TYR A 302 -6.69 14.13 -15.85
CA TYR A 302 -6.83 15.30 -14.99
C TYR A 302 -8.14 15.15 -14.20
N ILE A 303 -8.06 15.21 -12.87
CA ILE A 303 -9.21 15.03 -11.98
C ILE A 303 -9.32 16.25 -11.06
N GLY A 304 -10.52 16.80 -10.96
CA GLY A 304 -10.88 17.83 -9.98
C GLY A 304 -12.01 17.36 -9.08
N PHE A 305 -11.93 17.66 -7.78
CA PHE A 305 -13.04 17.51 -6.82
C PHE A 305 -12.95 18.57 -5.71
N PRO A 306 -14.06 18.93 -5.03
CA PRO A 306 -14.07 19.92 -3.97
C PRO A 306 -13.04 19.66 -2.87
N LEU A 307 -12.35 20.73 -2.47
CA LEU A 307 -11.40 20.73 -1.36
C LEU A 307 -12.09 20.32 -0.06
N ILE A 308 -13.40 20.53 0.12
CA ILE A 308 -14.12 20.04 1.30
C ILE A 308 -14.20 18.51 1.35
N ILE A 309 -14.23 17.83 0.19
CA ILE A 309 -14.17 16.36 0.11
C ILE A 309 -12.74 15.90 0.40
N HIS A 310 -11.74 16.61 -0.13
CA HIS A 310 -10.33 16.39 0.23
C HIS A 310 -10.06 16.66 1.73
N ILE A 311 -10.65 17.72 2.30
CA ILE A 311 -10.56 18.11 3.71
C ILE A 311 -11.40 17.17 4.56
N LEU A 312 -12.52 16.61 4.11
CA LEU A 312 -13.28 15.58 4.83
C LEU A 312 -12.59 14.23 4.78
N GLN A 313 -11.83 13.91 3.72
CA GLN A 313 -10.92 12.76 3.69
C GLN A 313 -9.72 12.97 4.60
N LEU A 314 -9.11 14.16 4.57
CA LEU A 314 -8.10 14.54 5.53
C LEU A 314 -8.72 14.48 6.92
N ILE A 315 -9.86 15.09 7.20
CA ILE A 315 -10.59 15.05 8.49
C ILE A 315 -11.10 13.65 8.83
N HIS A 316 -11.38 12.70 7.94
CA HIS A 316 -11.68 11.30 8.32
C HIS A 316 -10.39 10.50 8.57
N ALA A 317 -9.31 10.82 7.86
CA ALA A 317 -7.95 10.37 8.18
C ALA A 317 -7.38 11.06 9.44
N PHE A 318 -7.90 12.25 9.77
CA PHE A 318 -7.51 13.20 10.83
C PHE A 318 -8.59 13.31 11.92
N LEU A 319 -9.69 12.55 11.91
CA LEU A 319 -10.70 12.56 12.97
C LEU A 319 -10.19 11.84 14.22
N PRO A 320 -9.14 10.99 14.12
CA PRO A 320 -8.30 10.68 15.26
C PRO A 320 -7.23 11.75 15.59
N VAL A 321 -7.11 12.84 14.83
CA VAL A 321 -6.10 13.92 14.97
C VAL A 321 -6.72 15.24 15.48
N VAL A 322 -7.98 15.56 15.17
CA VAL A 322 -8.59 16.86 15.58
C VAL A 322 -9.02 16.89 17.06
N PHE A 323 -9.19 15.73 17.71
CA PHE A 323 -9.26 15.69 19.19
C PHE A 323 -7.91 15.43 19.87
N GLY A 324 -6.80 15.48 19.15
CA GLY A 324 -5.47 15.42 19.73
C GLY A 324 -4.37 15.73 18.72
N LEU A 325 -3.78 16.93 18.87
CA LEU A 325 -2.44 17.38 18.45
C LEU A 325 -2.41 18.47 17.39
N HIS A 326 -1.92 19.63 17.84
CA HIS A 326 -1.28 20.65 17.01
C HIS A 326 -0.16 20.01 16.17
N TRP A 327 -0.05 20.38 14.89
CA TRP A 327 1.20 20.21 14.14
C TRP A 327 2.27 21.05 14.83
N ASP A 328 3.10 20.39 15.64
CA ASP A 328 4.26 20.99 16.26
C ASP A 328 5.47 20.78 15.34
N PRO A 329 6.03 21.85 14.75
CA PRO A 329 7.29 21.77 14.00
C PRO A 329 8.48 21.30 14.87
N SER A 330 8.29 21.09 16.18
CA SER A 330 9.28 20.58 17.13
C SER A 330 9.43 19.05 17.16
N ARG A 331 8.67 18.25 16.39
CA ARG A 331 8.91 16.79 16.31
C ARG A 331 10.33 16.54 15.78
N SER A 332 11.26 16.31 16.70
CA SER A 332 12.70 16.23 16.40
C SER A 332 12.94 15.14 15.35
N ILE A 333 13.81 15.44 14.37
CA ILE A 333 14.30 14.46 13.40
C ILE A 333 15.28 13.53 14.16
N SER A 334 14.74 12.64 14.99
CA SER A 334 15.54 11.62 15.65
C SER A 334 16.01 10.62 14.58
N PRO A 335 17.30 10.23 14.57
CA PRO A 335 17.79 9.17 13.70
C PRO A 335 16.94 7.91 13.83
N LYS A 336 16.62 7.27 12.70
CA LYS A 336 15.75 6.10 12.67
C LYS A 336 16.53 4.82 13.00
N ARG A 337 15.87 3.91 13.72
CA ARG A 337 16.40 2.56 13.98
C ARG A 337 15.91 1.60 12.90
N VAL A 338 16.77 0.67 12.53
CA VAL A 338 16.40 -0.53 11.78
C VAL A 338 16.85 -1.73 12.61
N VAL A 339 15.89 -2.49 13.09
CA VAL A 339 16.08 -3.61 14.03
C VAL A 339 15.79 -4.91 13.28
N GLY A 340 16.65 -5.92 13.40
CA GLY A 340 16.40 -7.26 12.88
C GLY A 340 16.44 -8.29 13.98
N TYR A 341 15.53 -9.27 13.96
CA TYR A 341 15.68 -10.46 14.79
C TYR A 341 16.55 -11.48 14.05
N TYR A 342 17.59 -11.99 14.73
CA TYR A 342 18.34 -13.17 14.32
C TYR A 342 17.96 -14.31 15.24
N ALA A 343 17.18 -15.27 14.72
CA ALA A 343 16.82 -16.44 15.49
C ALA A 343 17.93 -17.50 15.44
N ASP A 344 18.31 -18.03 16.60
CA ASP A 344 19.44 -18.96 16.76
C ASP A 344 19.32 -20.20 15.86
N TRP A 345 18.11 -20.71 15.68
CA TRP A 345 17.84 -21.88 14.83
C TRP A 345 18.09 -21.64 13.34
N THR A 346 18.22 -20.39 12.89
CA THR A 346 18.49 -20.07 11.48
C THR A 346 19.88 -20.53 11.06
N VAL A 347 20.80 -20.69 12.02
CA VAL A 347 22.14 -21.25 11.78
C VAL A 347 22.08 -22.68 11.23
N TYR A 348 21.07 -23.46 11.62
CA TYR A 348 20.85 -24.82 11.12
C TYR A 348 20.15 -24.83 9.76
N LYS A 349 19.55 -23.71 9.35
CA LYS A 349 18.89 -23.52 8.05
C LYS A 349 19.82 -22.87 7.01
N GLY A 350 21.13 -22.86 7.28
CA GLY A 350 22.15 -22.31 6.38
C GLY A 350 22.28 -20.80 6.44
N PHE A 351 21.69 -20.13 7.43
CA PHE A 351 21.80 -18.68 7.61
C PHE A 351 22.66 -18.35 8.85
N ALA A 352 23.98 -18.31 8.67
CA ALA A 352 24.93 -17.91 9.71
C ALA A 352 24.90 -16.39 9.96
N PRO A 353 25.28 -15.88 11.15
CA PRO A 353 25.24 -14.44 11.43
C PRO A 353 26.07 -13.61 10.44
N ALA A 354 27.18 -14.15 9.94
CA ALA A 354 28.03 -13.49 8.95
C ALA A 354 27.30 -13.15 7.62
N LEU A 355 26.14 -13.74 7.35
CA LEU A 355 25.30 -13.46 6.18
C LEU A 355 24.31 -12.30 6.40
N LEU A 356 24.24 -11.72 7.60
CA LEU A 356 23.46 -10.52 7.87
C LEU A 356 23.96 -9.34 7.03
N ASP A 357 23.03 -8.59 6.44
CA ASP A 357 23.32 -7.27 5.86
C ASP A 357 23.50 -6.22 6.98
N ALA A 358 24.58 -6.37 7.73
CA ALA A 358 24.84 -5.62 8.95
C ALA A 358 24.90 -4.09 8.78
N GLU A 359 25.19 -3.57 7.57
CA GLU A 359 25.19 -2.13 7.29
C GLU A 359 23.75 -1.55 7.23
N SER A 360 22.77 -2.38 6.87
CA SER A 360 21.36 -2.00 6.81
C SER A 360 20.68 -2.00 8.19
N PHE A 361 21.31 -2.63 9.19
CA PHE A 361 20.78 -2.72 10.55
C PHE A 361 21.51 -1.78 11.51
N THR A 362 20.75 -1.24 12.46
CA THR A 362 21.29 -0.52 13.62
C THR A 362 21.35 -1.42 14.84
N HIS A 363 20.43 -2.38 14.95
CA HIS A 363 20.32 -3.31 16.07
C HIS A 363 19.97 -4.70 15.55
N ILE A 364 20.56 -5.74 16.15
CA ILE A 364 20.15 -7.12 15.96
C ILE A 364 19.75 -7.70 17.31
N ASN A 365 18.52 -8.20 17.40
CA ASN A 365 18.02 -8.93 18.55
C ASN A 365 18.34 -10.41 18.35
N TYR A 366 19.26 -10.96 19.15
CA TYR A 366 19.60 -12.37 19.13
C TYR A 366 18.55 -13.16 19.92
N ALA A 367 17.73 -13.93 19.21
CA ALA A 367 16.58 -14.64 19.71
C ALA A 367 16.85 -16.16 19.79
N PHE A 368 16.53 -16.89 20.86
CA PHE A 368 16.05 -16.41 22.16
C PHE A 368 16.86 -17.00 23.32
N ALA A 369 16.93 -16.23 24.39
CA ALA A 369 17.21 -16.77 25.71
C ALA A 369 15.92 -17.26 26.38
N ASP A 370 16.04 -18.35 27.13
CA ASP A 370 15.02 -18.92 28.00
C ASP A 370 15.18 -18.44 29.45
N VAL A 371 14.14 -18.61 30.24
CA VAL A 371 14.08 -18.25 31.65
C VAL A 371 13.74 -19.51 32.44
N ASN A 372 14.46 -19.78 33.52
CA ASN A 372 14.06 -20.85 34.42
C ASN A 372 12.78 -20.42 35.16
N PRO A 373 11.66 -21.15 35.03
CA PRO A 373 10.36 -20.71 35.56
C PRO A 373 10.28 -20.71 37.08
N PHE A 374 11.20 -21.37 37.78
CA PHE A 374 11.17 -21.48 39.24
C PHE A 374 11.90 -20.34 39.93
N ASN A 375 13.06 -19.96 39.42
CA ASN A 375 13.94 -18.99 40.09
C ASN A 375 14.21 -17.72 39.28
N GLY A 376 13.91 -17.70 37.98
CA GLY A 376 14.14 -16.55 37.10
C GLY A 376 15.48 -16.54 36.38
N THR A 377 16.35 -17.54 36.54
CA THR A 377 17.68 -17.52 35.89
C THR A 377 17.53 -17.58 34.36
N VAL A 378 18.05 -16.56 33.67
CA VAL A 378 18.10 -16.48 32.21
C VAL A 378 19.27 -17.31 31.67
N ASN A 379 19.03 -18.08 30.61
CA ASN A 379 20.03 -18.88 29.89
C ASN A 379 19.73 -18.89 28.39
N PHE A 380 20.68 -19.29 27.54
CA PHE A 380 20.33 -19.52 26.13
C PHE A 380 19.40 -20.71 25.97
N PHE A 381 18.42 -20.59 25.09
CA PHE A 381 17.60 -21.72 24.68
C PHE A 381 18.44 -22.78 23.97
N ASP A 382 19.23 -22.37 22.96
CA ASP A 382 20.25 -23.22 22.34
C ASP A 382 21.67 -22.74 22.68
N ARG A 383 22.22 -23.29 23.75
CA ARG A 383 23.60 -23.01 24.18
C ARG A 383 24.64 -23.43 23.13
N TYR A 384 24.39 -24.48 22.36
CA TYR A 384 25.35 -24.95 21.36
C TYR A 384 25.45 -23.94 20.22
N ALA A 385 24.33 -23.53 19.64
CA ALA A 385 24.29 -22.48 18.61
C ALA A 385 24.89 -21.16 19.12
N ALA A 386 24.54 -20.75 20.33
CA ALA A 386 24.97 -19.47 20.88
C ALA A 386 26.48 -19.34 21.06
N ILE A 387 27.12 -20.33 21.69
CA ILE A 387 28.51 -20.16 22.18
C ILE A 387 29.45 -21.35 21.94
N GLN A 388 29.00 -22.46 21.37
CA GLN A 388 29.85 -23.65 21.19
C GLN A 388 30.09 -24.03 19.73
N LYS A 389 29.13 -23.76 18.84
CA LYS A 389 29.25 -24.10 17.42
C LYS A 389 30.50 -23.46 16.82
N ALA A 390 31.41 -24.28 16.33
CA ALA A 390 32.58 -23.81 15.60
C ALA A 390 32.21 -23.33 14.19
N PHE A 391 32.76 -22.19 13.80
CA PHE A 391 32.78 -21.65 12.45
C PHE A 391 34.17 -21.84 11.83
N PRO A 392 34.34 -21.76 10.49
CA PRO A 392 35.59 -22.12 9.82
C PRO A 392 36.86 -21.45 10.35
N ASP A 393 36.77 -20.22 10.86
CA ASP A 393 37.90 -19.43 11.37
C ASP A 393 38.08 -19.54 12.91
N ASP A 394 37.45 -20.53 13.55
CA ASP A 394 37.56 -20.76 14.99
C ASP A 394 38.75 -21.67 15.33
N ASP A 395 39.65 -21.18 16.19
CA ASP A 395 40.70 -22.00 16.80
C ASP A 395 40.15 -22.69 18.06
N GLU A 396 39.58 -23.88 17.88
CA GLU A 396 39.07 -24.70 18.99
C GLU A 396 40.18 -25.23 19.93
N SER A 397 41.46 -25.12 19.54
CA SER A 397 42.59 -25.54 20.38
C SER A 397 43.00 -24.47 21.40
N ARG A 398 42.43 -23.26 21.30
CA ARG A 398 42.72 -22.13 22.18
C ARG A 398 42.46 -22.47 23.64
N ALA A 399 43.49 -22.35 24.48
CA ALA A 399 43.39 -22.57 25.91
C ALA A 399 42.48 -21.54 26.62
N GLY A 400 41.90 -21.95 27.75
CA GLY A 400 41.03 -21.10 28.58
C GLY A 400 39.54 -21.22 28.23
N ASN A 401 38.71 -20.48 28.96
CA ASN A 401 37.27 -20.42 28.70
C ASN A 401 37.00 -19.45 27.54
N ASN A 402 36.61 -19.96 26.38
CA ASN A 402 36.41 -19.19 25.15
C ASN A 402 34.97 -19.36 24.63
N ALA A 403 34.37 -18.29 24.12
CA ALA A 403 33.06 -18.32 23.48
C ALA A 403 33.20 -18.42 21.95
N TYR A 404 32.38 -19.24 21.31
CA TYR A 404 32.30 -19.39 19.85
C TYR A 404 30.88 -19.07 19.38
N GLY A 405 30.33 -19.88 18.48
CA GLY A 405 28.93 -19.83 18.10
C GLY A 405 28.51 -18.52 17.45
N CYS A 406 27.19 -18.33 17.40
CA CYS A 406 26.60 -17.14 16.81
C CYS A 406 27.02 -15.86 17.54
N VAL A 407 27.26 -15.92 18.85
CA VAL A 407 27.71 -14.76 19.64
C VAL A 407 29.06 -14.24 19.13
N LYS A 408 30.05 -15.13 18.91
CA LYS A 408 31.34 -14.71 18.35
C LYS A 408 31.14 -14.03 16.99
N GLN A 409 30.35 -14.63 16.11
CA GLN A 409 30.11 -14.09 14.76
C GLN A 409 29.42 -12.71 14.81
N LEU A 410 28.44 -12.52 15.70
CA LEU A 410 27.79 -11.23 15.90
C LEU A 410 28.74 -10.18 16.51
N PHE A 411 29.63 -10.57 17.42
CA PHE A 411 30.67 -9.67 17.94
C PHE A 411 31.65 -9.25 16.84
N LEU A 412 32.04 -10.16 15.94
CA LEU A 412 32.88 -9.80 14.79
C LEU A 412 32.18 -8.79 13.88
N LEU A 413 30.86 -8.91 13.69
CA LEU A 413 30.08 -7.89 12.99
C LEU A 413 30.07 -6.55 13.74
N LYS A 414 29.96 -6.55 15.08
CA LYS A 414 30.09 -5.33 15.90
C LYS A 414 31.42 -4.63 15.69
N LYS A 415 32.53 -5.39 15.62
CA LYS A 415 33.87 -4.82 15.36
C LYS A 415 33.93 -4.16 13.98
N LYS A 416 33.36 -4.81 12.96
CA LYS A 416 33.34 -4.31 11.58
C LYS A 416 32.40 -3.10 11.41
N TYR A 417 31.22 -3.14 12.01
CA TYR A 417 30.17 -2.13 11.90
C TYR A 417 29.92 -1.51 13.28
N ARG A 418 30.70 -0.49 13.63
CA ARG A 418 30.66 0.14 14.97
C ARG A 418 29.31 0.77 15.35
N HIS A 419 28.41 0.97 14.39
CA HIS A 419 27.05 1.47 14.64
C HIS A 419 26.04 0.37 15.01
N LEU A 420 26.38 -0.90 14.77
CA LEU A 420 25.51 -2.06 14.97
C LEU A 420 25.55 -2.52 16.43
N LYS A 421 24.42 -2.48 17.12
CA LYS A 421 24.25 -3.02 18.47
C LYS A 421 23.70 -4.43 18.40
N ILE A 422 24.15 -5.30 19.30
CA ILE A 422 23.61 -6.66 19.42
C ILE A 422 22.92 -6.79 20.77
N MET A 423 21.63 -7.10 20.75
CA MET A 423 20.76 -7.22 21.91
C MET A 423 20.51 -8.69 22.23
N LEU A 424 20.42 -9.04 23.50
CA LEU A 424 19.93 -10.35 23.93
C LEU A 424 18.40 -10.30 24.01
N SER A 425 17.68 -11.07 23.19
CA SER A 425 16.23 -11.17 23.29
C SER A 425 15.81 -12.37 24.14
N ILE A 426 15.01 -12.13 25.16
CA ILE A 426 14.62 -13.11 26.18
C ILE A 426 13.12 -13.38 26.06
N GLY A 427 12.74 -14.65 25.90
CA GLY A 427 11.35 -15.07 25.76
C GLY A 427 10.98 -15.47 24.33
N GLY A 428 10.06 -14.72 23.73
CA GLY A 428 9.36 -15.06 22.49
C GLY A 428 8.14 -15.95 22.75
N TRP A 429 7.30 -16.12 21.73
CA TRP A 429 6.06 -16.89 21.81
C TRP A 429 6.17 -18.22 22.58
N THR A 430 7.19 -19.04 22.30
CA THR A 430 7.35 -20.37 22.90
C THR A 430 7.75 -20.34 24.38
N LEU A 431 8.56 -19.36 24.81
CA LEU A 431 9.19 -19.35 26.14
C LEU A 431 8.56 -18.34 27.11
N SER A 432 7.63 -17.51 26.62
CA SER A 432 6.93 -16.48 27.40
C SER A 432 6.25 -17.01 28.67
N GLY A 433 5.77 -18.26 28.67
CA GLY A 433 5.19 -18.90 29.85
C GLY A 433 6.15 -18.96 31.04
N ASN A 434 7.46 -19.13 30.78
CA ASN A 434 8.48 -19.25 31.81
C ASN A 434 8.79 -17.94 32.53
N ILE A 435 8.38 -16.79 31.98
CA ILE A 435 8.61 -15.46 32.58
C ILE A 435 7.62 -15.18 33.72
N THR A 436 6.42 -15.76 33.64
CA THR A 436 5.27 -15.40 34.49
C THR A 436 5.55 -15.53 35.99
N HIS A 437 6.02 -16.70 36.44
CA HIS A 437 6.26 -16.93 37.86
C HIS A 437 7.46 -16.12 38.39
N PRO A 438 8.64 -16.10 37.72
CA PRO A 438 9.75 -15.25 38.15
C PRO A 438 9.41 -13.76 38.23
N ALA A 439 8.64 -13.23 37.27
CA ALA A 439 8.22 -11.84 37.27
C ALA A 439 7.31 -11.50 38.48
N SER A 440 6.52 -12.45 38.97
CA SER A 440 5.60 -12.26 40.09
C SER A 440 6.25 -12.07 41.46
N THR A 441 7.56 -12.36 41.59
CA THR A 441 8.28 -12.29 42.88
C THR A 441 9.48 -11.36 42.80
N ASP A 442 9.78 -10.65 43.89
CA ASP A 442 10.96 -9.78 43.98
C ASP A 442 12.27 -10.56 43.75
N GLN A 443 12.38 -11.74 44.38
CA GLN A 443 13.55 -12.61 44.22
C GLN A 443 13.72 -13.10 42.76
N GLY A 444 12.62 -13.49 42.11
CA GLY A 444 12.65 -13.96 40.72
C GLY A 444 13.04 -12.85 39.74
N ARG A 445 12.50 -11.63 39.91
CA ARG A 445 12.89 -10.46 39.10
C ARG A 445 14.37 -10.10 39.26
N LYS A 446 14.89 -10.14 40.48
CA LYS A 446 16.31 -9.87 40.77
C LYS A 446 17.22 -10.91 40.13
N GLU A 447 16.87 -12.19 40.23
CA GLU A 447 17.62 -13.28 39.60
C GLU A 447 17.56 -13.17 38.06
N PHE A 448 16.40 -12.84 37.50
CA PHE A 448 16.23 -12.57 36.07
C PHE A 448 17.17 -11.46 35.62
N ALA A 449 17.09 -10.29 36.26
CA ALA A 449 17.90 -9.13 35.90
C ALA A 449 19.41 -9.42 36.04
N ALA A 450 19.82 -10.04 37.15
CA ALA A 450 21.22 -10.35 37.42
C ALA A 450 21.80 -11.35 36.38
N SER A 451 21.08 -12.43 36.10
CA SER A 451 21.52 -13.45 35.14
C SER A 451 21.51 -12.94 33.69
N ALA A 452 20.50 -12.15 33.29
CA ALA A 452 20.47 -11.52 31.97
C ALA A 452 21.64 -10.53 31.76
N VAL A 453 21.91 -9.68 32.75
CA VAL A 453 23.03 -8.73 32.71
C VAL A 453 24.38 -9.48 32.75
N LYS A 454 24.44 -10.63 33.42
CA LYS A 454 25.63 -11.48 33.40
C LYS A 454 25.91 -12.04 31.99
N ILE A 455 24.90 -12.51 31.29
CA ILE A 455 25.03 -12.94 29.88
C ILE A 455 25.48 -11.76 29.01
N LEU A 456 24.87 -10.58 29.18
CA LEU A 456 25.26 -9.36 28.46
C LEU A 456 26.74 -9.04 28.64
N GLN A 457 27.21 -9.03 29.88
CA GLN A 457 28.61 -8.76 30.24
C GLN A 457 29.55 -9.83 29.68
N ASP A 458 29.19 -11.10 29.80
CA ASP A 458 30.07 -12.21 29.42
C ASP A 458 30.23 -12.35 27.92
N LEU A 459 29.21 -11.99 27.14
CA LEU A 459 29.14 -12.34 25.73
C LEU A 459 29.10 -11.13 24.81
N GLY A 460 29.18 -9.94 25.38
CA GLY A 460 29.38 -8.73 24.63
C GLY A 460 28.11 -8.19 23.97
N PHE A 461 26.98 -8.22 24.67
CA PHE A 461 25.73 -7.59 24.20
C PHE A 461 25.66 -6.10 24.57
N ASP A 462 24.96 -5.30 23.77
CA ASP A 462 24.75 -3.85 23.96
C ASP A 462 23.44 -3.54 24.71
N GLY A 463 22.63 -4.56 25.00
CA GLY A 463 21.38 -4.40 25.70
C GLY A 463 20.55 -5.67 25.77
N ILE A 464 19.36 -5.54 26.35
CA ILE A 464 18.40 -6.61 26.58
C ILE A 464 17.07 -6.23 25.91
N ASP A 465 16.46 -7.18 25.23
CA ASP A 465 15.11 -7.13 24.70
C ASP A 465 14.25 -8.15 25.44
N VAL A 466 13.12 -7.74 26.01
CA VAL A 466 12.19 -8.64 26.70
C VAL A 466 10.98 -8.88 25.81
N ASP A 467 10.77 -10.13 25.42
CA ASP A 467 9.67 -10.57 24.57
C ASP A 467 8.74 -11.50 25.37
N TRP A 468 7.85 -10.89 26.16
CA TRP A 468 6.83 -11.61 26.92
C TRP A 468 5.47 -11.48 26.23
N GLU A 469 4.98 -12.58 25.68
CA GLU A 469 3.73 -12.69 24.91
C GLU A 469 2.63 -13.49 25.66
N TYR A 470 1.75 -12.90 26.47
CA TYR A 470 1.66 -11.48 26.84
C TYR A 470 1.30 -11.29 28.33
N PRO A 471 1.86 -10.29 29.02
CA PRO A 471 1.62 -10.02 30.44
C PRO A 471 0.30 -9.27 30.66
N ILE A 472 -0.83 -9.95 30.51
CA ILE A 472 -2.17 -9.31 30.47
C ILE A 472 -3.17 -9.87 31.49
N GLU A 473 -2.76 -10.86 32.28
CA GLU A 473 -3.62 -11.51 33.27
C GLU A 473 -3.24 -11.11 34.69
N GLY A 474 -4.25 -10.85 35.55
CA GLY A 474 -4.04 -10.60 36.97
C GLY A 474 -3.03 -9.49 37.25
N THR A 475 -1.94 -9.82 37.95
CA THR A 475 -0.85 -8.89 38.31
C THR A 475 0.20 -8.71 37.22
N GLN A 476 0.17 -9.51 36.15
CA GLN A 476 1.23 -9.54 35.14
C GLN A 476 1.55 -8.17 34.53
N PRO A 477 0.59 -7.27 34.23
CA PRO A 477 0.92 -5.92 33.77
C PRO A 477 1.81 -5.14 34.75
N ASN A 478 1.58 -5.26 36.06
CA ASN A 478 2.40 -4.64 37.10
C ASN A 478 3.73 -5.38 37.30
N ASP A 479 3.73 -6.71 37.16
CA ASP A 479 4.93 -7.52 37.28
C ASP A 479 5.92 -7.23 36.14
N MET A 480 5.41 -6.97 34.92
CA MET A 480 6.22 -6.52 33.78
C MET A 480 6.89 -5.18 34.05
N VAL A 481 6.16 -4.20 34.62
CA VAL A 481 6.73 -2.90 35.00
C VAL A 481 7.87 -3.08 36.01
N GLN A 482 7.65 -3.88 37.06
CA GLN A 482 8.65 -4.15 38.09
C GLN A 482 9.85 -4.91 37.53
N LEU A 483 9.63 -5.85 36.60
CA LEU A 483 10.71 -6.60 35.95
C LEU A 483 11.59 -5.67 35.11
N LEU A 484 10.99 -4.79 34.30
CA LEU A 484 11.73 -3.82 33.51
C LEU A 484 12.50 -2.82 34.39
N ALA A 485 11.92 -2.38 35.51
CA ALA A 485 12.61 -1.54 36.48
C ALA A 485 13.85 -2.23 37.07
N GLU A 486 13.73 -3.52 37.43
CA GLU A 486 14.85 -4.29 37.97
C GLU A 486 15.95 -4.53 36.93
N ILE A 487 15.59 -4.85 35.69
CA ILE A 487 16.55 -5.00 34.58
C ILE A 487 17.27 -3.69 34.31
N ARG A 488 16.55 -2.56 34.24
CA ARG A 488 17.13 -1.22 34.04
C ARG A 488 18.15 -0.89 35.13
N SER A 489 17.78 -1.11 36.40
CA SER A 489 18.66 -0.92 37.57
C SER A 489 19.93 -1.78 37.48
N ALA A 490 19.79 -3.06 37.14
CA ALA A 490 20.93 -3.98 37.00
C ALA A 490 21.86 -3.58 35.83
N LEU A 491 21.30 -3.14 34.69
CA LEU A 491 22.07 -2.64 33.55
C LEU A 491 22.89 -1.40 33.92
N ASP A 492 22.27 -0.45 34.63
CA ASP A 492 22.93 0.80 35.06
C ASP A 492 24.03 0.54 36.08
N ALA A 493 23.79 -0.38 37.02
CA ALA A 493 24.79 -0.81 38.00
C ALA A 493 25.99 -1.49 37.32
N ASN A 494 25.75 -2.42 36.40
CA ASN A 494 26.82 -3.08 35.63
C ASN A 494 27.60 -2.07 34.77
N SER A 495 26.90 -1.15 34.12
CA SER A 495 27.52 -0.08 33.33
C SER A 495 28.46 0.79 34.17
N LYS A 496 28.01 1.24 35.34
CA LYS A 496 28.83 2.05 36.25
C LYS A 496 30.06 1.29 36.74
N ALA A 497 29.91 -0.01 37.00
CA ALA A 497 30.99 -0.85 37.52
C ALA A 497 32.02 -1.27 36.45
N HIS A 498 31.58 -1.51 35.21
CA HIS A 498 32.39 -2.25 34.22
C HIS A 498 32.45 -1.60 32.82
N ALA A 499 31.66 -0.56 32.54
CA ALA A 499 31.58 0.07 31.21
C ALA A 499 31.64 1.61 31.27
N ALA A 500 32.26 2.18 32.30
CA ALA A 500 32.45 3.62 32.47
C ALA A 500 31.16 4.46 32.36
N GLY A 501 30.01 3.90 32.79
CA GLY A 501 28.71 4.59 32.73
C GLY A 501 28.09 4.62 31.33
N LYS A 502 28.54 3.79 30.39
CA LYS A 502 27.93 3.65 29.08
C LYS A 502 26.49 3.12 29.16
N HIS A 503 25.55 3.75 28.47
CA HIS A 503 24.16 3.30 28.43
C HIS A 503 24.01 1.98 27.66
N PHE A 504 23.60 0.91 28.35
CA PHE A 504 23.12 -0.32 27.72
C PHE A 504 21.61 -0.22 27.52
N GLU A 505 21.12 -0.69 26.38
CA GLU A 505 19.73 -0.47 25.98
C GLU A 505 18.79 -1.53 26.57
N LEU A 506 17.55 -1.15 26.86
CA LEU A 506 16.48 -2.05 27.30
C LEU A 506 15.26 -1.85 26.40
N THR A 507 14.79 -2.91 25.76
CA THR A 507 13.64 -2.85 24.84
C THR A 507 12.62 -3.93 25.15
N VAL A 508 11.45 -3.82 24.52
CA VAL A 508 10.42 -4.85 24.57
C VAL A 508 9.87 -5.12 23.19
N ALA A 509 9.59 -6.38 22.88
CA ALA A 509 8.65 -6.73 21.81
C ALA A 509 7.22 -6.56 22.35
N SER A 510 6.36 -5.88 21.59
CA SER A 510 5.06 -5.45 22.11
C SER A 510 3.91 -5.72 21.15
N PRO A 511 2.70 -6.04 21.66
CA PRO A 511 1.59 -6.49 20.83
C PRO A 511 0.92 -5.35 20.05
N ALA A 512 0.34 -5.70 18.91
CA ALA A 512 -0.51 -4.81 18.13
C ALA A 512 -2.01 -5.17 18.15
N GLY A 513 -2.42 -6.18 18.93
CA GLY A 513 -3.82 -6.52 19.18
C GLY A 513 -4.42 -5.77 20.39
N PRO A 514 -5.57 -5.08 20.25
CA PRO A 514 -6.19 -4.30 21.33
C PRO A 514 -6.49 -5.11 22.59
N GLU A 515 -6.88 -6.36 22.45
CA GLU A 515 -7.11 -7.29 23.56
C GLU A 515 -5.87 -7.54 24.43
N LYS A 516 -4.68 -7.18 23.92
CA LYS A 516 -3.40 -7.25 24.62
C LYS A 516 -2.92 -5.87 25.07
N TYR A 517 -2.67 -4.95 24.13
CA TYR A 517 -2.03 -3.67 24.45
C TYR A 517 -2.88 -2.80 25.38
N THR A 518 -4.22 -2.95 25.39
CA THR A 518 -5.09 -2.16 26.27
C THR A 518 -5.05 -2.58 27.74
N LYS A 519 -4.45 -3.74 28.03
CA LYS A 519 -4.30 -4.29 29.38
C LYS A 519 -2.90 -4.07 29.96
N MET A 520 -1.95 -3.62 29.14
CA MET A 520 -0.58 -3.37 29.56
C MET A 520 -0.44 -1.96 30.15
N ASN A 521 0.42 -1.81 31.15
CA ASN A 521 0.73 -0.52 31.78
C ASN A 521 1.76 0.25 30.95
N LEU A 522 1.39 0.65 29.72
CA LEU A 522 2.32 1.19 28.72
C LEU A 522 3.08 2.42 29.23
N ARG A 523 2.40 3.33 29.94
CA ARG A 523 3.01 4.55 30.48
C ARG A 523 4.08 4.23 31.53
N GLU A 524 3.76 3.32 32.44
CA GLU A 524 4.64 2.91 33.52
C GLU A 524 5.81 2.05 33.01
N MET A 525 5.63 1.30 31.93
CA MET A 525 6.71 0.58 31.27
C MET A 525 7.65 1.53 30.50
N ASP A 526 7.10 2.57 29.85
CA ASP A 526 7.85 3.46 28.96
C ASP A 526 9.04 4.15 29.65
N GLN A 527 8.95 4.41 30.96
CA GLN A 527 10.03 5.05 31.71
C GLN A 527 11.33 4.21 31.80
N TYR A 528 11.26 2.90 31.55
CA TYR A 528 12.39 1.98 31.68
C TYR A 528 12.97 1.53 30.35
N VAL A 529 12.17 1.55 29.29
CA VAL A 529 12.59 1.06 27.96
C VAL A 529 13.07 2.20 27.08
N ASP A 530 14.08 1.92 26.26
CA ASP A 530 14.61 2.85 25.26
C ASP A 530 13.68 2.99 24.06
N TRP A 531 13.03 1.89 23.64
CA TRP A 531 11.96 1.87 22.64
C TRP A 531 11.16 0.56 22.68
N TRP A 532 10.10 0.52 21.89
CA TRP A 532 9.14 -0.57 21.73
C TRP A 532 9.25 -1.16 20.33
N ASN A 533 9.51 -2.46 20.21
CA ASN A 533 9.45 -3.20 18.96
C ASN A 533 8.00 -3.68 18.75
N LEU A 534 7.17 -2.86 18.11
CA LEU A 534 5.74 -3.13 17.94
C LEU A 534 5.52 -4.20 16.85
N MET A 535 5.01 -5.36 17.24
CA MET A 535 4.82 -6.52 16.35
C MET A 535 3.58 -6.35 15.48
N THR A 536 3.68 -5.49 14.46
CA THR A 536 2.59 -5.13 13.54
C THR A 536 2.43 -6.10 12.37
N TYR A 537 2.46 -7.38 12.71
CA TYR A 537 2.27 -8.53 11.83
C TYR A 537 1.49 -9.61 12.59
N ASP A 538 1.23 -10.75 11.95
CA ASP A 538 0.41 -11.83 12.53
C ASP A 538 -1.00 -11.41 12.95
N TYR A 539 -1.59 -10.44 12.24
CA TYR A 539 -3.01 -10.09 12.39
C TYR A 539 -3.95 -11.20 11.93
N SER A 540 -3.44 -12.14 11.14
CA SER A 540 -4.20 -13.29 10.68
C SER A 540 -3.31 -14.47 10.36
N GLY A 541 -3.82 -15.67 10.66
CA GLY A 541 -3.10 -16.92 10.49
C GLY A 541 -4.02 -18.13 10.60
N SER A 542 -3.43 -19.29 10.90
CA SER A 542 -4.15 -20.57 10.96
C SER A 542 -5.22 -20.66 12.06
N TRP A 543 -5.22 -19.72 13.02
CA TRP A 543 -6.19 -19.61 14.10
C TRP A 543 -7.47 -18.86 13.70
N ASP A 544 -7.49 -18.19 12.53
CA ASP A 544 -8.69 -17.56 12.01
C ASP A 544 -9.58 -18.54 11.23
N GLU A 545 -10.84 -18.17 11.06
CA GLU A 545 -11.74 -18.81 10.11
C GLU A 545 -11.61 -18.22 8.70
N LEU A 546 -11.30 -16.91 8.60
CA LEU A 546 -11.23 -16.18 7.34
C LEU A 546 -9.79 -15.85 6.96
N ALA A 547 -9.45 -15.96 5.67
CA ALA A 547 -8.17 -15.50 5.14
C ALA A 547 -8.12 -13.97 5.13
N ARG A 548 -7.22 -13.35 5.90
CA ARG A 548 -7.13 -11.89 6.03
C ARG A 548 -5.71 -11.37 5.80
N HIS A 549 -5.57 -10.05 5.78
CA HIS A 549 -4.25 -9.42 5.78
C HIS A 549 -3.54 -9.67 7.12
N GLN A 550 -2.26 -10.05 7.06
CA GLN A 550 -1.48 -10.33 8.29
C GLN A 550 -0.79 -9.08 8.86
N ALA A 551 -0.64 -8.02 8.07
CA ALA A 551 0.18 -6.85 8.43
C ALA A 551 -0.28 -5.57 7.73
N ASN A 552 -1.59 -5.36 7.59
CA ASN A 552 -2.14 -4.14 6.97
C ASN A 552 -1.92 -2.89 7.84
N LEU A 553 -1.61 -1.75 7.22
CA LEU A 553 -1.38 -0.50 7.95
C LEU A 553 -2.68 0.06 8.56
N TYR A 554 -3.76 0.03 7.79
CA TYR A 554 -5.06 0.59 8.17
C TYR A 554 -6.14 -0.47 8.18
N ARG A 555 -7.28 -0.21 8.82
CA ARG A 555 -8.46 -1.06 8.64
C ARG A 555 -9.01 -0.87 7.22
N SER A 556 -9.48 -1.94 6.56
CA SER A 556 -10.14 -1.79 5.26
C SER A 556 -11.48 -1.07 5.41
N THR A 557 -11.69 0.01 4.64
CA THR A 557 -12.94 0.78 4.64
C THR A 557 -14.00 0.14 3.74
N CYS A 558 -13.59 -0.51 2.65
CA CYS A 558 -14.49 -1.17 1.71
C CYS A 558 -14.75 -2.65 2.04
N LYS A 559 -13.80 -3.34 2.70
CA LYS A 559 -13.93 -4.75 3.10
C LYS A 559 -13.43 -4.99 4.53
N PRO A 560 -14.12 -4.49 5.58
CA PRO A 560 -13.67 -4.60 6.96
C PRO A 560 -13.33 -6.04 7.41
N GLN A 561 -14.02 -7.04 6.85
CA GLN A 561 -13.78 -8.46 7.13
C GLN A 561 -12.39 -8.97 6.70
N THR A 562 -11.67 -8.23 5.85
CA THR A 562 -10.31 -8.57 5.38
C THR A 562 -9.21 -8.08 6.33
N THR A 563 -9.58 -7.30 7.35
CA THR A 563 -8.66 -6.70 8.33
C THR A 563 -9.27 -6.80 9.72
N ALA A 564 -8.88 -7.82 10.49
CA ALA A 564 -9.31 -7.94 11.89
C ALA A 564 -8.65 -6.88 12.79
N TYR A 565 -7.41 -6.55 12.49
CA TYR A 565 -6.57 -5.59 13.21
C TYR A 565 -5.97 -4.59 12.23
N ASP A 566 -5.39 -3.50 12.74
CA ASP A 566 -4.60 -2.58 11.94
C ASP A 566 -3.52 -1.88 12.77
N THR A 567 -2.40 -1.57 12.11
CA THR A 567 -1.23 -0.95 12.71
C THR A 567 -1.49 0.46 13.21
N ALA A 568 -2.23 1.28 12.45
CA ALA A 568 -2.44 2.69 12.78
C ALA A 568 -3.20 2.86 14.09
N SER A 569 -4.19 1.99 14.35
CA SER A 569 -4.91 1.93 15.62
C SER A 569 -4.00 1.59 16.81
N ALA A 570 -3.09 0.61 16.64
CA ALA A 570 -2.13 0.26 17.69
C ALA A 570 -1.17 1.43 17.98
N VAL A 571 -0.56 2.02 16.96
CA VAL A 571 0.35 3.18 17.12
C VAL A 571 -0.34 4.32 17.87
N LYS A 572 -1.55 4.72 17.45
CA LYS A 572 -2.33 5.77 18.11
C LYS A 572 -2.66 5.44 19.56
N TYR A 573 -2.92 4.17 19.88
CA TYR A 573 -3.15 3.78 21.26
C TYR A 573 -1.90 3.96 22.13
N TYR A 574 -0.73 3.50 21.68
CA TYR A 574 0.54 3.68 22.39
C TYR A 574 0.82 5.17 22.66
N GLU A 575 0.65 6.02 21.64
CA GLU A 575 0.77 7.48 21.78
C GLU A 575 -0.23 8.05 22.80
N SER A 576 -1.48 7.59 22.77
CA SER A 576 -2.51 8.02 23.74
C SER A 576 -2.16 7.66 25.20
N GLN A 577 -1.38 6.60 25.40
CA GLN A 577 -0.89 6.21 26.72
C GLN A 577 0.35 7.01 27.15
N GLY A 578 0.92 7.84 26.27
CA GLY A 578 2.06 8.71 26.56
C GLY A 578 3.40 8.20 26.03
N VAL A 579 3.42 7.12 25.24
CA VAL A 579 4.63 6.65 24.58
C VAL A 579 5.00 7.63 23.47
N SER A 580 6.25 8.10 23.46
CA SER A 580 6.73 8.99 22.40
C SER A 580 6.73 8.25 21.04
N PRO A 581 6.24 8.86 19.94
CA PRO A 581 6.29 8.23 18.62
C PRO A 581 7.71 7.79 18.23
N SER A 582 8.72 8.58 18.60
CA SER A 582 10.15 8.28 18.36
C SER A 582 10.68 7.03 19.07
N LYS A 583 9.91 6.49 20.03
CA LYS A 583 10.18 5.22 20.74
C LYS A 583 9.35 4.05 20.20
N ILE A 584 8.50 4.25 19.19
CA ILE A 584 7.72 3.17 18.58
C ILE A 584 8.47 2.72 17.31
N VAL A 585 8.97 1.49 17.28
CA VAL A 585 9.63 0.89 16.12
C VAL A 585 8.66 -0.08 15.45
N LEU A 586 8.36 0.16 14.17
CA LEU A 586 7.32 -0.54 13.43
C LEU A 586 7.78 -1.91 12.90
N GLY A 587 7.20 -3.00 13.40
CA GLY A 587 7.51 -4.36 12.98
C GLY A 587 6.94 -4.75 11.61
N MET A 588 7.76 -5.35 10.75
CA MET A 588 7.37 -5.83 9.43
C MET A 588 7.77 -7.31 9.25
N PRO A 589 6.89 -8.15 8.64
CA PRO A 589 7.18 -9.56 8.47
C PRO A 589 8.06 -9.80 7.23
N LEU A 590 9.12 -10.58 7.39
CA LEU A 590 9.92 -11.15 6.30
C LEU A 590 9.41 -12.54 5.89
N TYR A 591 8.09 -12.72 5.92
CA TYR A 591 7.40 -13.96 5.59
C TYR A 591 5.95 -13.70 5.17
N ALA A 592 5.34 -14.69 4.53
CA ALA A 592 3.92 -14.75 4.25
C ALA A 592 3.17 -15.69 5.20
N ARG A 593 1.93 -15.34 5.51
CA ARG A 593 0.91 -16.25 6.06
C ARG A 593 0.11 -16.84 4.91
N ARG A 594 0.07 -18.17 4.79
CA ARG A 594 -0.61 -18.91 3.72
C ARG A 594 -1.99 -19.41 4.18
N PHE A 595 -2.96 -19.25 3.30
CA PHE A 595 -4.33 -19.73 3.45
C PHE A 595 -4.70 -20.54 2.21
N ASN A 596 -4.92 -21.84 2.38
CA ASN A 596 -5.28 -22.75 1.30
C ASN A 596 -6.79 -22.96 1.22
N ASN A 597 -7.25 -23.50 0.10
CA ASN A 597 -8.66 -23.83 -0.14
C ASN A 597 -9.60 -22.63 0.09
N THR A 598 -9.13 -21.42 -0.22
CA THR A 598 -9.91 -20.18 -0.06
C THR A 598 -10.23 -19.58 -1.42
N SER A 599 -11.38 -18.92 -1.53
CA SER A 599 -11.75 -18.15 -2.73
C SER A 599 -11.14 -16.74 -2.77
N GLY A 600 -10.47 -16.31 -1.69
CA GLY A 600 -9.78 -15.02 -1.62
C GLY A 600 -9.80 -14.40 -0.22
N LEU A 601 -9.37 -13.14 -0.11
CA LEU A 601 -9.42 -12.40 1.16
C LEU A 601 -10.84 -12.23 1.68
N GLY A 602 -10.99 -12.30 3.00
CA GLY A 602 -12.27 -12.22 3.70
C GLY A 602 -13.15 -13.46 3.52
N ARG A 603 -12.60 -14.56 3.00
CA ARG A 603 -13.32 -15.82 2.76
C ARG A 603 -12.76 -16.93 3.63
N VAL A 604 -13.62 -17.91 3.92
CA VAL A 604 -13.22 -19.11 4.66
C VAL A 604 -12.06 -19.79 3.94
N PHE A 605 -11.11 -20.31 4.72
CA PHE A 605 -10.00 -21.10 4.22
C PHE A 605 -9.94 -22.44 4.95
N LYS A 606 -9.16 -23.38 4.41
CA LYS A 606 -8.86 -24.63 5.09
C LYS A 606 -7.42 -25.02 4.83
N ASN A 607 -6.65 -25.03 5.91
CA ASN A 607 -5.26 -25.47 5.93
C ASN A 607 -5.19 -26.90 6.50
N ASP A 608 -4.62 -27.83 5.75
CA ASP A 608 -4.42 -29.23 6.18
C ASP A 608 -2.96 -29.42 6.61
N GLY A 609 -2.69 -29.42 7.92
CA GLY A 609 -1.34 -29.60 8.46
C GLY A 609 -1.05 -28.74 9.69
N PRO A 610 0.18 -28.82 10.26
CA PRO A 610 0.58 -27.99 11.38
C PRO A 610 0.69 -26.50 10.98
N PRO A 611 0.41 -25.54 11.89
CA PRO A 611 0.48 -24.10 11.63
C PRO A 611 1.75 -23.62 10.90
N ASP A 612 2.91 -24.14 11.29
CA ASP A 612 4.21 -23.73 10.74
C ASP A 612 4.38 -24.07 9.25
N ALA A 613 3.64 -25.05 8.73
CA ALA A 613 3.64 -25.38 7.30
C ALA A 613 3.01 -24.28 6.43
N PHE A 614 2.36 -23.30 7.05
CA PHE A 614 1.66 -22.20 6.38
C PHE A 614 2.37 -20.85 6.57
N VAL A 615 3.64 -20.88 6.92
CA VAL A 615 4.53 -19.72 6.90
C VAL A 615 5.54 -19.89 5.78
N VAL A 616 5.67 -18.90 4.90
CA VAL A 616 6.60 -18.96 3.76
C VAL A 616 7.58 -17.80 3.85
N PRO A 617 8.90 -18.04 3.89
CA PRO A 617 9.90 -16.96 3.89
C PRO A 617 9.71 -16.01 2.72
N TYR A 618 9.91 -14.71 2.94
CA TYR A 618 9.74 -13.70 1.89
C TYR A 618 10.67 -13.94 0.69
N LYS A 619 11.89 -14.42 0.92
CA LYS A 619 12.85 -14.80 -0.13
C LYS A 619 12.36 -15.84 -1.11
N ASP A 620 11.36 -16.65 -0.73
CA ASP A 620 10.77 -17.69 -1.58
C ASP A 620 9.54 -17.18 -2.36
N LEU A 621 9.24 -15.87 -2.29
CA LEU A 621 8.09 -15.22 -2.92
C LEU A 621 8.51 -14.29 -4.07
N PRO A 622 7.65 -14.09 -5.09
CA PRO A 622 6.37 -14.76 -5.29
C PRO A 622 6.53 -16.20 -5.77
N VAL A 623 5.65 -17.10 -5.31
CA VAL A 623 5.55 -18.46 -5.85
C VAL A 623 4.99 -18.42 -7.28
N ARG A 624 5.43 -19.35 -8.14
CA ARG A 624 4.90 -19.46 -9.52
C ARG A 624 3.40 -19.76 -9.51
N GLY A 625 2.67 -19.14 -10.44
CA GLY A 625 1.24 -19.41 -10.67
C GLY A 625 0.29 -18.37 -10.07
N GLY A 626 0.69 -17.68 -9.00
CA GLY A 626 -0.13 -16.66 -8.37
C GLY A 626 0.05 -15.25 -8.93
N ASN A 627 -0.99 -14.43 -8.78
CA ASN A 627 -0.96 -13.00 -9.08
C ASN A 627 -0.73 -12.21 -7.80
N VAL A 628 0.22 -11.27 -7.82
CA VAL A 628 0.50 -10.36 -6.71
C VAL A 628 -0.41 -9.14 -6.80
N HIS A 629 -1.07 -8.81 -5.71
CA HIS A 629 -1.97 -7.67 -5.55
C HIS A 629 -1.41 -6.71 -4.51
N ASN A 630 -1.21 -5.45 -4.89
CA ASN A 630 -0.76 -4.38 -4.00
C ASN A 630 -1.92 -3.42 -3.77
N LEU A 631 -2.38 -3.29 -2.54
CA LEU A 631 -3.52 -2.46 -2.19
C LEU A 631 -3.04 -1.11 -1.64
N GLN A 632 -3.69 -0.02 -2.07
CA GLN A 632 -3.47 1.32 -1.50
C GLN A 632 -4.25 1.49 -0.19
N GLN A 633 -5.44 0.92 -0.12
CA GLN A 633 -6.30 0.79 1.05
C GLN A 633 -6.50 -0.73 1.22
N PRO A 634 -6.06 -1.37 2.31
CA PRO A 634 -5.59 -0.84 3.59
C PRO A 634 -4.05 -0.63 3.74
N VAL A 635 -3.32 -0.48 2.63
CA VAL A 635 -1.84 -0.61 2.58
C VAL A 635 -1.42 -2.02 3.02
N ALA A 636 -1.66 -2.97 2.14
CA ALA A 636 -1.29 -4.37 2.30
C ALA A 636 -1.10 -5.02 0.93
N SER A 637 -0.47 -6.19 0.89
CA SER A 637 -0.37 -7.00 -0.32
C SER A 637 -0.67 -8.46 -0.04
N TYR A 638 -1.02 -9.17 -1.10
CA TYR A 638 -1.18 -10.61 -1.08
C TYR A 638 -0.91 -11.18 -2.48
N LEU A 639 -0.56 -12.45 -2.53
CA LEU A 639 -0.55 -13.24 -3.75
C LEU A 639 -1.73 -14.21 -3.71
N TYR A 640 -2.45 -14.35 -4.82
CA TYR A 640 -3.50 -15.35 -4.95
C TYR A 640 -3.33 -16.18 -6.22
N ASP A 641 -3.33 -17.49 -6.05
CA ASP A 641 -3.35 -18.46 -7.15
C ASP A 641 -4.76 -19.07 -7.25
N PRO A 642 -5.53 -18.72 -8.31
CA PRO A 642 -6.88 -19.25 -8.49
C PRO A 642 -6.90 -20.74 -8.88
N ALA A 643 -5.82 -21.29 -9.43
CA ALA A 643 -5.74 -22.69 -9.82
C ALA A 643 -5.59 -23.59 -8.59
N THR A 644 -4.79 -23.17 -7.62
CA THR A 644 -4.58 -23.92 -6.37
C THR A 644 -5.44 -23.43 -5.21
N LYS A 645 -6.17 -22.32 -5.37
CA LYS A 645 -6.92 -21.63 -4.30
C LYS A 645 -6.05 -21.32 -3.09
N SER A 646 -4.80 -20.92 -3.34
CA SER A 646 -3.84 -20.58 -2.31
C SER A 646 -3.64 -19.07 -2.26
N LEU A 647 -3.76 -18.52 -1.06
CA LEU A 647 -3.55 -17.10 -0.78
C LEU A 647 -2.36 -16.94 0.15
N LEU A 648 -1.47 -16.00 -0.15
CA LEU A 648 -0.31 -15.65 0.67
C LEU A 648 -0.37 -14.16 0.99
N SER A 649 -0.50 -13.83 2.27
CA SER A 649 -0.53 -12.45 2.76
C SER A 649 0.87 -12.05 3.21
N TYR A 650 1.49 -11.03 2.58
CA TYR A 650 2.88 -10.61 2.84
C TYR A 650 3.13 -9.20 2.33
N ASP A 651 4.22 -8.57 2.78
CA ASP A 651 4.65 -7.27 2.27
C ASP A 651 5.48 -7.42 0.99
N THR A 652 5.15 -6.63 -0.03
CA THR A 652 5.98 -6.47 -1.23
C THR A 652 6.89 -5.25 -1.08
N PRO A 653 7.89 -5.07 -1.98
CA PRO A 653 8.64 -3.82 -2.11
C PRO A 653 7.78 -2.54 -2.10
N SER A 654 6.60 -2.59 -2.73
CA SER A 654 5.67 -1.46 -2.79
C SER A 654 5.06 -1.14 -1.42
N ILE A 655 4.66 -2.18 -0.68
CA ILE A 655 4.06 -2.02 0.67
C ILE A 655 5.12 -1.62 1.69
N ALA A 656 6.31 -2.20 1.65
CA ALA A 656 7.44 -1.81 2.49
C ALA A 656 7.78 -0.32 2.35
N ARG A 657 7.83 0.23 1.12
CA ARG A 657 8.04 1.68 0.89
C ARG A 657 6.91 2.55 1.45
N LYS A 658 5.66 2.07 1.50
CA LYS A 658 4.54 2.81 2.08
C LYS A 658 4.62 2.80 3.61
N LYS A 659 4.96 1.66 4.21
CA LYS A 659 5.19 1.56 5.66
C LYS A 659 6.39 2.42 6.10
N ALA A 660 7.47 2.47 5.32
CA ALA A 660 8.58 3.40 5.56
C ALA A 660 8.14 4.88 5.52
N ARG A 661 7.27 5.25 4.57
CA ARG A 661 6.69 6.60 4.53
C ARG A 661 5.81 6.88 5.75
N TYR A 662 5.04 5.91 6.21
CA TYR A 662 4.26 6.03 7.44
C TYR A 662 5.17 6.26 8.67
N ILE A 663 6.28 5.54 8.78
CA ILE A 663 7.30 5.77 9.84
C ILE A 663 7.78 7.24 9.83
N LEU A 664 8.04 7.80 8.65
CA LEU A 664 8.47 9.20 8.53
C LEU A 664 7.34 10.18 8.87
N GLN A 665 6.13 9.95 8.37
CA GLN A 665 4.96 10.81 8.56
C GLN A 665 4.52 10.90 10.02
N GLU A 666 4.47 9.77 10.71
CA GLU A 666 4.07 9.71 12.13
C GLU A 666 5.25 10.03 13.07
N GLY A 667 6.47 10.18 12.54
CA GLY A 667 7.66 10.46 13.35
C GLY A 667 8.10 9.27 14.20
N LEU A 668 7.82 8.04 13.74
CA LEU A 668 8.13 6.81 14.48
C LEU A 668 9.64 6.58 14.64
N GLY A 669 10.01 5.77 15.63
CA GLY A 669 11.40 5.45 15.96
C GLY A 669 12.17 4.68 14.89
N GLY A 670 11.47 4.02 13.96
CA GLY A 670 12.10 3.27 12.88
C GLY A 670 11.32 2.02 12.47
N ALA A 671 12.04 1.03 11.93
CA ALA A 671 11.52 -0.25 11.47
C ALA A 671 12.15 -1.43 12.24
N MET A 672 11.38 -2.50 12.41
CA MET A 672 11.83 -3.79 12.95
C MET A 672 11.42 -4.92 12.00
N PHE A 673 12.20 -5.99 11.90
CA PHE A 673 11.92 -7.13 11.02
C PHE A 673 12.01 -8.48 11.73
N TRP A 674 10.96 -9.29 11.56
CA TRP A 674 10.93 -10.70 11.94
C TRP A 674 10.85 -11.60 10.69
N GLU A 675 11.82 -12.46 10.39
CA GLU A 675 13.19 -12.47 10.93
C GLU A 675 14.21 -12.46 9.78
N ALA A 676 15.45 -12.08 10.08
CA ALA A 676 16.45 -11.68 9.09
C ALA A 676 16.72 -12.74 8.01
N SER A 677 16.61 -14.04 8.32
CA SER A 677 16.85 -15.12 7.34
C SER A 677 15.78 -15.20 6.25
N GLY A 678 14.64 -14.55 6.46
CA GLY A 678 13.51 -14.50 5.53
C GLY A 678 13.67 -13.46 4.41
N ASP A 679 14.60 -12.51 4.52
CA ASP A 679 14.76 -11.47 3.49
C ASP A 679 15.50 -11.95 2.23
N ARG A 680 15.33 -11.20 1.15
CA ARG A 680 16.06 -11.39 -0.11
C ARG A 680 17.43 -10.73 -0.08
N THR A 681 18.33 -11.23 -0.92
CA THR A 681 19.68 -10.66 -1.11
C THR A 681 19.84 -9.85 -2.40
N ASP A 682 18.80 -9.77 -3.23
CA ASP A 682 18.75 -8.96 -4.46
C ASP A 682 18.05 -7.59 -4.24
N GLU A 683 17.80 -6.83 -5.30
CA GLU A 683 17.17 -5.49 -5.20
C GLU A 683 15.79 -5.46 -4.51
N ASP A 684 15.15 -6.62 -4.33
CA ASP A 684 13.85 -6.75 -3.69
C ASP A 684 13.94 -6.97 -2.16
N SER A 685 15.13 -6.92 -1.56
CA SER A 685 15.29 -6.91 -0.08
C SER A 685 14.41 -5.87 0.59
N LEU A 686 13.47 -6.30 1.43
CA LEU A 686 12.56 -5.38 2.11
C LEU A 686 13.30 -4.51 3.11
N VAL A 687 14.34 -5.04 3.76
CA VAL A 687 15.17 -4.29 4.71
C VAL A 687 15.84 -3.12 3.98
N ARG A 688 16.56 -3.37 2.89
CA ARG A 688 17.23 -2.30 2.11
C ARG A 688 16.26 -1.30 1.53
N ILE A 689 15.11 -1.76 1.02
CA ILE A 689 14.06 -0.89 0.50
C ILE A 689 13.54 0.08 1.57
N VAL A 690 13.37 -0.40 2.81
CA VAL A 690 12.96 0.44 3.92
C VAL A 690 14.09 1.39 4.33
N VAL A 691 15.33 0.92 4.44
CA VAL A 691 16.50 1.76 4.72
C VAL A 691 16.60 2.91 3.71
N ASP A 692 16.50 2.62 2.42
CA ASP A 692 16.53 3.63 1.35
C ASP A 692 15.38 4.64 1.50
N ALA A 693 14.17 4.14 1.76
CA ALA A 693 13.00 5.00 1.96
C ALA A 693 13.09 5.87 3.22
N LEU A 694 13.85 5.45 4.24
CA LEU A 694 14.16 6.23 5.43
C LEU A 694 15.33 7.22 5.23
N GLY A 695 15.91 7.28 4.03
CA GLY A 695 16.99 8.22 3.67
C GLY A 695 18.39 7.59 3.56
N GLY A 696 18.48 6.26 3.57
CA GLY A 696 19.72 5.48 3.44
C GLY A 696 20.44 5.24 4.78
N SER A 697 21.39 4.28 4.79
CA SER A 697 22.08 3.83 6.01
C SER A 697 22.78 4.95 6.79
N SER A 698 23.29 5.96 6.09
CA SER A 698 23.94 7.14 6.71
C SER A 698 23.00 8.03 7.55
N LYS A 699 21.68 7.89 7.38
CA LYS A 699 20.66 8.65 8.12
C LYS A 699 20.03 7.88 9.28
N LEU A 700 20.40 6.60 9.43
CA LEU A 700 19.98 5.78 10.56
C LEU A 700 20.72 6.18 11.84
N ASP A 701 20.32 5.62 12.97
CA ASP A 701 21.09 5.76 14.21
C ASP A 701 22.52 5.20 14.05
N ARG A 702 23.51 6.06 14.28
CA ARG A 702 24.94 5.74 14.18
C ARG A 702 25.66 5.77 15.53
N LYS A 703 24.94 5.77 16.67
CA LYS A 703 25.57 5.64 18.00
C LYS A 703 26.49 4.41 18.06
N GLU A 704 27.66 4.54 18.66
CA GLU A 704 28.63 3.45 18.69
C GLU A 704 28.26 2.33 19.68
N ASN A 705 28.39 1.09 19.22
CA ASN A 705 28.34 -0.12 20.03
C ASN A 705 29.52 -0.24 20.99
N THR A 706 29.45 -1.22 21.90
CA THR A 706 30.45 -1.52 22.91
C THR A 706 31.30 -2.71 22.48
N LEU A 707 32.62 -2.60 22.60
CA LEU A 707 33.54 -3.72 22.35
C LEU A 707 34.29 -4.15 23.62
N ASP A 708 34.36 -3.29 24.63
CA ASP A 708 35.11 -3.58 25.85
C ASP A 708 34.20 -4.20 26.92
N TYR A 709 34.52 -5.44 27.30
CA TYR A 709 33.81 -6.23 28.31
C TYR A 709 34.83 -6.85 29.27
N PRO A 710 35.53 -6.04 30.07
CA PRO A 710 36.71 -6.48 30.83
C PRO A 710 36.37 -7.50 31.93
N ALA A 711 35.11 -7.52 32.38
CA ALA A 711 34.60 -8.43 33.39
C ALA A 711 33.99 -9.74 32.80
N SER A 712 34.07 -9.94 31.48
CA SER A 712 33.59 -11.18 30.86
C SER A 712 34.32 -12.40 31.43
N SER A 713 33.60 -13.51 31.64
CA SER A 713 34.17 -14.80 32.03
C SER A 713 34.90 -15.51 30.88
N TYR A 714 34.71 -15.07 29.63
CA TYR A 714 35.35 -15.63 28.44
C TYR A 714 36.60 -14.83 28.06
N LEU A 715 37.74 -15.53 27.94
CA LEU A 715 39.04 -14.94 27.64
C LEU A 715 39.03 -14.22 26.29
N ASN A 716 38.57 -14.89 25.24
CA ASN A 716 38.51 -14.30 23.91
C ASN A 716 37.54 -13.11 23.80
N VAL A 717 36.49 -13.01 24.64
CA VAL A 717 35.63 -11.82 24.67
C VAL A 717 36.36 -10.63 25.31
N ARG A 718 37.07 -10.83 26.43
CA ARG A 718 37.90 -9.79 27.06
C ARG A 718 38.98 -9.26 26.10
N GLU A 719 39.52 -10.14 25.27
CA GLU A 719 40.50 -9.80 24.23
C GLU A 719 39.86 -9.29 22.93
N GLN A 720 38.53 -9.11 22.90
CA GLN A 720 37.76 -8.63 21.75
C GLN A 720 37.94 -9.51 20.50
N PHE A 721 38.12 -10.82 20.70
CA PHE A 721 38.44 -11.81 19.67
C PHE A 721 39.65 -11.44 18.81
N ASN A 722 40.66 -10.81 19.42
CA ASN A 722 41.98 -10.65 18.82
C ASN A 722 42.88 -11.87 19.05
#